data_AF-A0A3D3GC89-F1
#
_entry.id   AF-A0A3D3GC89-F1
#
_cell.length_a   1.000
_cell.length_b   1.000
_cell.length_c   1.000
_cell.angle_alpha   90.00
_cell.angle_beta   90.00
_cell.angle_gamma   90.00
#
_symmetry.space_group_name_H-M   'P 1'
#
loop_
_entity.id
_entity.type
_entity.pdbx_description
1 polymer ?
#
loop_
_entity_poly.entity_id
_entity_poly.type
_entity_poly.pdbx_seq_one_letter_code
_entity_poly.pdbx_strand_id
1 'polypeptide(L)'
;MTQICAGLLMGFFLSMIPGPAGTIILQQALAKHRVAARASVFAMLMADLIIFLVSAYAIGFFSSITASSYFKISAGLFFLVFAVRAWVRLNFKVDLADGSSTFILTLINPAAWIGAVAFLGLGLPPVTSIAGLELGCALWFVLLIRFAPMLAKAQRRILEKTAIVMVGLLGIYFVVQPAVAAEAPFECREVLRVNQSVRKDCSVTTDLGTKVLHVLELRGDFAQISYDQGYLLAEQVEGGILSETLSRIEKGLGNSPLKNAIFECYLRRIKNSVSKEFLRGVKGLSRGVTDRYRELGLKRKYTDEEVLAASLGVELSNVAEGLSRNMEEDPGQTLANFTASCGLTLPLEGAMDLIKGVAQVSLKLKRGCLGFIVSGELTGGNGMYHARNLDADLMKSWNSAPTLFLIEEPGFLRYSAMASAGDVYPGGVSGLNENGLSVSLHQMSTQKYRSHFLGRRGVMAPYLQQRILREARNLDEAIQLISSTGHFGAWTSLVADARTGEVASVEFSGKRVQVARRVQNEALGQTNHFLGSEMNEQFFTYNYNKQLESESRLQVIDSELALALELKRTQNRVVEIDWVVDHLAGHQDAFEGFRSFGRTATKAYTVMSTVVNGARNEVWLTLGERLPASHSNFVGFRVDWTQLQAIPLQTTRVSRFDSMPNWERSLGKYVQAFVEYEEGRNDQAVSELSEAIRLASLDYVTEYPYYYMRARVLGELNQWQEASKDWEFLWSNREELHQYGKALVGLFSSIAGRELAPQIKAHRLDTSAWLLTDLQGKTPHFDLEKKLEMIRELQDGKTPKLPAVEFVTVE
;
A
#
# COMPACT_ATOMS: atom_id res chain seq x y z
N MET A 1 -40.45 -11.27 -11.87
CA MET A 1 -41.02 -11.50 -13.22
C MET A 1 -40.02 -11.12 -14.32
N THR A 2 -39.46 -9.91 -14.29
CA THR A 2 -38.47 -9.40 -15.29
C THR A 2 -37.27 -10.33 -15.50
N GLN A 3 -36.71 -10.89 -14.42
CA GLN A 3 -35.56 -11.81 -14.48
C GLN A 3 -35.90 -13.17 -15.11
N ILE A 4 -37.09 -13.71 -14.84
CA ILE A 4 -37.56 -14.95 -15.47
C ILE A 4 -37.78 -14.72 -16.97
N CYS A 5 -38.35 -13.57 -17.35
CA CYS A 5 -38.51 -13.21 -18.77
C CYS A 5 -37.17 -13.05 -19.49
N ALA A 6 -36.18 -12.40 -18.85
CA ALA A 6 -34.84 -12.27 -19.39
C ALA A 6 -34.16 -13.64 -19.56
N GLY A 7 -34.22 -14.49 -18.53
CA GLY A 7 -33.73 -15.87 -18.60
C GLY A 7 -34.41 -16.67 -19.72
N LEU A 8 -35.74 -16.58 -19.83
CA LEU A 8 -36.53 -17.28 -20.85
C LEU A 8 -36.13 -16.87 -22.27
N LEU A 9 -36.02 -15.57 -22.55
CA LEU A 9 -35.56 -15.09 -23.86
C LEU A 9 -34.14 -15.57 -24.13
N MET A 10 -33.25 -15.43 -23.16
CA MET A 10 -31.86 -15.84 -23.30
C MET A 10 -31.71 -17.34 -23.57
N GLY A 11 -32.40 -18.20 -22.82
CA GLY A 11 -32.37 -19.66 -23.01
C GLY A 11 -32.97 -20.09 -24.34
N PHE A 12 -34.03 -19.41 -24.78
CA PHE A 12 -34.63 -19.62 -26.10
C PHE A 12 -33.62 -19.33 -27.21
N PHE A 13 -32.99 -18.15 -27.20
CA PHE A 13 -32.04 -17.74 -28.24
C PHE A 13 -30.73 -18.53 -28.19
N LEU A 14 -30.20 -18.84 -27.01
CA LEU A 14 -28.99 -19.65 -26.88
C LEU A 14 -29.19 -21.06 -27.45
N SER A 15 -30.39 -21.63 -27.28
CA SER A 15 -30.72 -22.96 -27.81
C SER A 15 -30.92 -22.99 -29.33
N MET A 16 -31.10 -21.83 -29.98
CA MET A 16 -31.22 -21.76 -31.44
C MET A 16 -29.93 -22.15 -32.16
N ILE A 17 -28.78 -21.99 -31.52
CA ILE A 17 -27.49 -22.45 -32.03
C ILE A 17 -27.26 -23.85 -31.43
N PRO A 18 -27.49 -24.92 -32.19
CA PRO A 18 -27.48 -26.26 -31.62
C PRO A 18 -26.04 -26.63 -31.22
N GLY A 19 -25.80 -26.85 -29.93
CA GLY A 19 -24.62 -27.58 -29.47
C GLY A 19 -24.70 -29.08 -29.82
N PRO A 20 -23.76 -29.90 -29.32
CA PRO A 20 -23.75 -31.35 -29.53
C PRO A 20 -25.07 -32.04 -29.17
N ALA A 21 -25.61 -31.79 -27.98
CA ALA A 21 -26.89 -32.30 -27.54
C ALA A 21 -28.06 -31.79 -28.40
N GLY A 22 -28.08 -30.48 -28.68
CA GLY A 22 -29.07 -29.87 -29.57
C GLY A 22 -29.08 -30.46 -30.98
N THR A 23 -27.91 -30.84 -31.49
CA THR A 23 -27.76 -31.49 -32.81
C THR A 23 -28.38 -32.89 -32.81
N ILE A 24 -28.19 -33.67 -31.74
CA ILE A 24 -28.82 -35.00 -31.59
C ILE A 24 -30.34 -34.86 -31.49
N ILE A 25 -30.83 -33.92 -30.68
CA ILE A 25 -32.27 -33.65 -30.54
C ILE A 25 -32.88 -33.24 -31.89
N LEU A 26 -32.20 -32.36 -32.63
CA LEU A 26 -32.61 -31.92 -33.96
C LEU A 26 -32.72 -33.11 -34.93
N GLN A 27 -31.71 -33.98 -34.99
CA GLN A 27 -31.71 -35.15 -35.87
C GLN A 27 -32.84 -36.13 -35.51
N GLN A 28 -33.03 -36.43 -34.21
CA GLN A 28 -34.14 -37.27 -33.75
C GLN A 28 -35.52 -36.66 -34.10
N ALA A 29 -35.66 -35.34 -33.97
CA ALA A 29 -36.86 -34.62 -34.38
C ALA A 29 -37.10 -34.73 -35.91
N LEU A 30 -36.08 -34.50 -36.73
CA LEU A 30 -36.17 -34.57 -38.19
C LEU A 30 -36.45 -35.99 -38.70
N ALA A 31 -35.97 -37.01 -38.00
CA ALA A 31 -36.25 -38.42 -38.25
C ALA A 31 -37.63 -38.89 -37.74
N LYS A 32 -38.45 -37.98 -37.18
CA LYS A 32 -39.78 -38.26 -36.59
C LYS A 32 -39.76 -39.14 -35.34
N HIS A 33 -38.61 -39.34 -34.69
CA HIS A 33 -38.51 -40.06 -33.41
C HIS A 33 -38.86 -39.17 -32.21
N ARG A 34 -40.12 -38.74 -32.12
CA ARG A 34 -40.57 -37.73 -31.13
C ARG A 34 -40.34 -38.13 -29.68
N VAL A 35 -40.48 -39.42 -29.35
CA VAL A 35 -40.26 -39.92 -27.98
C VAL A 35 -38.78 -39.83 -27.60
N ALA A 36 -37.88 -40.28 -28.50
CA ALA A 36 -36.45 -40.16 -28.30
C ALA A 36 -36.00 -38.69 -28.20
N ALA A 37 -36.52 -37.82 -29.07
CA ALA A 37 -36.21 -36.39 -29.04
C ALA A 37 -36.62 -35.74 -27.71
N ARG A 38 -37.81 -36.06 -27.18
CA ARG A 38 -38.27 -35.56 -25.87
C ARG A 38 -37.41 -36.09 -24.72
N ALA A 39 -37.04 -37.37 -24.77
CA ALA A 39 -36.15 -37.96 -23.77
C ALA A 39 -34.77 -37.29 -23.78
N SER A 40 -34.21 -36.99 -24.96
CA SER A 40 -32.95 -36.27 -25.12
C SER A 40 -33.03 -34.82 -24.63
N VAL A 41 -34.16 -34.11 -24.85
CA VAL A 41 -34.38 -32.77 -24.28
C VAL A 41 -34.37 -32.82 -22.76
N PHE A 42 -35.14 -33.75 -22.17
CA PHE A 42 -35.19 -33.90 -20.72
C PHE A 42 -33.80 -34.23 -20.14
N ALA A 43 -33.07 -35.15 -20.78
CA ALA A 43 -31.70 -35.49 -20.43
C ALA A 43 -30.75 -34.28 -20.49
N MET A 44 -30.85 -33.43 -21.52
CA MET A 44 -30.04 -32.23 -21.65
C MET A 44 -30.33 -31.21 -20.54
N LEU A 45 -31.60 -30.87 -20.30
CA LEU A 45 -32.01 -29.89 -19.28
C LEU A 45 -31.61 -30.34 -17.86
N MET A 46 -31.67 -31.66 -17.58
CA MET A 46 -31.20 -32.18 -16.29
C MET A 46 -29.68 -32.04 -16.12
N ALA A 47 -28.90 -32.22 -17.19
CA ALA A 47 -27.45 -32.02 -17.15
C ALA A 47 -27.09 -30.53 -16.99
N ASP A 48 -27.77 -29.63 -17.72
CA ASP A 48 -27.58 -28.19 -17.61
C ASP A 48 -27.89 -27.70 -16.18
N LEU A 49 -29.01 -28.14 -15.60
CA LEU A 49 -29.36 -27.82 -14.22
C LEU A 49 -28.28 -28.25 -13.22
N ILE A 50 -27.69 -29.44 -13.40
CA ILE A 50 -26.58 -29.91 -12.55
C ILE A 50 -25.36 -29.00 -12.71
N ILE A 51 -24.98 -28.66 -13.95
CA ILE A 51 -23.86 -27.75 -14.24
C ILE A 51 -24.06 -26.40 -13.56
N PHE A 52 -25.27 -25.83 -13.65
CA PHE A 52 -25.61 -24.56 -13.02
C PHE A 52 -25.57 -24.62 -11.49
N LEU A 53 -26.11 -25.68 -10.89
CA LEU A 53 -26.09 -25.85 -9.43
C LEU A 53 -24.66 -26.01 -8.90
N VAL A 54 -23.83 -26.81 -9.58
CA VAL A 54 -22.42 -27.01 -9.22
C VAL A 54 -21.63 -25.71 -9.41
N SER A 55 -21.85 -25.01 -10.53
CA SER A 55 -21.17 -23.73 -10.81
C SER A 55 -21.59 -22.63 -9.84
N ALA A 56 -22.85 -22.60 -9.40
CA ALA A 56 -23.31 -21.63 -8.40
C ALA A 56 -22.71 -21.90 -7.01
N TYR A 57 -22.53 -23.17 -6.64
CA TYR A 57 -21.94 -23.56 -5.36
C TYR A 57 -20.42 -23.32 -5.32
N ALA A 58 -19.74 -23.45 -6.46
CA ALA A 58 -18.28 -23.37 -6.56
C ALA A 58 -17.80 -22.31 -7.57
N ILE A 59 -18.47 -21.16 -7.65
CA ILE A 59 -18.24 -20.16 -8.70
C ILE A 59 -16.79 -19.68 -8.77
N GLY A 60 -16.12 -19.49 -7.62
CA GLY A 60 -14.71 -19.08 -7.58
C GLY A 60 -13.75 -20.15 -8.13
N PHE A 61 -14.04 -21.43 -7.91
CA PHE A 61 -13.26 -22.52 -8.48
C PHE A 61 -13.46 -22.61 -10.00
N PHE A 62 -14.71 -22.63 -10.46
CA PHE A 62 -15.01 -22.76 -11.88
C PHE A 62 -14.70 -21.49 -12.69
N SER A 63 -14.73 -20.30 -12.11
CA SER A 63 -14.29 -19.07 -12.80
C SER A 63 -12.81 -19.13 -13.17
N SER A 64 -11.95 -19.59 -12.26
CA SER A 64 -10.52 -19.76 -12.54
C SER A 64 -10.26 -20.79 -13.65
N ILE A 65 -10.99 -21.91 -13.63
CA ILE A 65 -10.83 -22.99 -14.62
C ILE A 65 -11.35 -22.56 -15.99
N THR A 66 -12.55 -21.97 -16.06
CA THR A 66 -13.17 -21.53 -17.31
C THR A 66 -12.47 -20.32 -17.93
N ALA A 67 -11.78 -19.52 -17.13
CA ALA A 67 -10.90 -18.46 -17.62
C ALA A 67 -9.63 -19.00 -18.29
N SER A 68 -9.17 -20.20 -17.93
CA SER A 68 -7.93 -20.78 -18.44
C SER A 68 -7.97 -21.06 -19.95
N SER A 69 -6.86 -20.76 -20.64
CA SER A 69 -6.71 -21.02 -22.06
C SER A 69 -6.83 -22.51 -22.40
N TYR A 70 -6.33 -23.40 -21.52
CA TYR A 70 -6.44 -24.85 -21.70
C TYR A 70 -7.90 -25.33 -21.74
N PHE A 71 -8.74 -24.82 -20.84
CA PHE A 71 -10.15 -25.22 -20.80
C PHE A 71 -10.91 -24.72 -22.04
N LYS A 72 -10.64 -23.49 -22.50
CA LYS A 72 -11.20 -22.94 -23.75
C LYS A 72 -10.76 -23.73 -24.98
N ILE A 73 -9.47 -24.09 -25.09
CA ILE A 73 -8.95 -24.94 -26.17
C ILE A 73 -9.61 -26.33 -26.12
N SER A 74 -9.77 -26.91 -24.93
CA SER A 74 -10.44 -28.20 -24.78
C SER A 74 -11.91 -28.16 -25.22
N ALA A 75 -12.62 -27.06 -24.94
CA ALA A 75 -13.99 -26.81 -25.42
C ALA A 75 -14.02 -26.76 -26.95
N GLY A 76 -13.07 -26.04 -27.55
CA GLY A 76 -12.95 -25.91 -28.99
C GLY A 76 -12.66 -27.25 -29.68
N LEU A 77 -11.71 -28.02 -29.16
CA LEU A 77 -11.38 -29.37 -29.64
C LEU A 77 -12.56 -30.34 -29.50
N PHE A 78 -13.29 -30.27 -28.38
CA PHE A 78 -14.49 -31.07 -28.17
C PHE A 78 -15.55 -30.82 -29.26
N PHE A 79 -15.84 -29.54 -29.57
CA PHE A 79 -16.76 -29.18 -30.63
C PHE A 79 -16.29 -29.60 -32.03
N LEU A 80 -15.00 -29.45 -32.33
CA LEU A 80 -14.43 -29.88 -33.61
C LEU A 80 -14.54 -31.40 -33.81
N VAL A 81 -14.16 -32.18 -32.80
CA VAL A 81 -14.26 -33.65 -32.84
C VAL A 81 -15.72 -34.08 -32.99
N PHE A 82 -16.64 -33.43 -32.27
CA PHE A 82 -18.06 -33.70 -32.41
C PHE A 82 -18.57 -33.37 -33.82
N ALA A 83 -18.26 -32.19 -34.35
CA ALA A 83 -18.71 -31.76 -35.67
C ALA A 83 -18.21 -32.70 -36.77
N VAL A 84 -16.93 -33.10 -36.72
CA VAL A 84 -16.36 -34.08 -37.67
C VAL A 84 -17.08 -35.43 -37.56
N ARG A 85 -17.28 -35.95 -36.34
CA ARG A 85 -18.01 -37.22 -36.13
C ARG A 85 -19.45 -37.15 -36.62
N ALA A 86 -20.16 -36.06 -36.32
CA ALA A 86 -21.54 -35.85 -36.76
C ALA A 86 -21.63 -35.74 -38.28
N TRP A 87 -20.67 -35.06 -38.92
CA TRP A 87 -20.58 -34.93 -40.37
C TRP A 87 -20.33 -36.28 -41.07
N VAL A 88 -19.40 -37.09 -40.56
CA VAL A 88 -19.14 -38.44 -41.06
C VAL A 88 -20.41 -39.28 -40.94
N ARG A 89 -21.04 -39.33 -39.77
CA ARG A 89 -22.27 -40.12 -39.56
C ARG A 89 -23.42 -39.71 -40.49
N LEU A 90 -23.62 -38.40 -40.69
CA LEU A 90 -24.66 -37.88 -41.59
C LEU A 90 -24.50 -38.38 -43.03
N ASN A 91 -23.26 -38.57 -43.49
CA ASN A 91 -22.96 -39.02 -44.85
C ASN A 91 -22.93 -40.56 -44.98
N PHE A 92 -22.65 -41.31 -43.90
CA PHE A 92 -22.49 -42.77 -43.93
C PHE A 92 -23.67 -43.58 -43.34
N LYS A 93 -24.80 -42.96 -42.99
CA LYS A 93 -26.03 -43.63 -42.48
C LYS A 93 -25.81 -44.56 -41.27
N VAL A 94 -25.00 -44.13 -40.30
CA VAL A 94 -24.82 -44.86 -39.03
C VAL A 94 -25.92 -44.44 -38.05
N ASP A 95 -26.54 -45.39 -37.35
CA ASP A 95 -27.63 -45.12 -36.40
C ASP A 95 -27.22 -44.20 -35.26
N LEU A 96 -28.19 -43.41 -34.79
CA LEU A 96 -28.00 -42.41 -33.75
C LEU A 96 -28.03 -43.03 -32.36
N ALA A 97 -27.14 -42.51 -31.50
CA ALA A 97 -27.05 -42.91 -30.10
C ALA A 97 -28.36 -42.63 -29.33
N ASP A 98 -28.59 -43.44 -28.31
CA ASP A 98 -29.74 -43.34 -27.41
C ASP A 98 -29.72 -42.07 -26.55
N GLY A 99 -30.84 -41.76 -25.90
CA GLY A 99 -30.99 -40.54 -25.08
C GLY A 99 -30.03 -40.44 -23.89
N SER A 100 -29.39 -41.55 -23.47
CA SER A 100 -28.40 -41.54 -22.39
C SER A 100 -27.11 -40.81 -22.81
N SER A 101 -26.79 -40.84 -24.11
CA SER A 101 -25.65 -40.14 -24.67
C SER A 101 -25.78 -38.62 -24.57
N THR A 102 -27.00 -38.06 -24.63
CA THR A 102 -27.25 -36.61 -24.59
C THR A 102 -26.93 -36.02 -23.22
N PHE A 103 -27.30 -36.70 -22.12
CA PHE A 103 -26.97 -36.28 -20.75
C PHE A 103 -25.45 -36.21 -20.55
N ILE A 104 -24.75 -37.29 -20.90
CA ILE A 104 -23.29 -37.37 -20.73
C ILE A 104 -22.59 -36.34 -21.60
N LEU A 105 -23.02 -36.18 -22.86
CA LEU A 105 -22.45 -35.20 -23.79
C LEU A 105 -22.60 -33.76 -23.28
N THR A 106 -23.73 -33.41 -22.65
CA THR A 106 -23.90 -32.10 -22.03
C THR A 106 -23.00 -31.94 -20.80
N LEU A 107 -22.96 -32.95 -19.93
CA LEU A 107 -22.18 -32.90 -18.68
C LEU A 107 -20.67 -32.73 -18.93
N ILE A 108 -20.14 -33.40 -19.96
CA ILE A 108 -18.71 -33.33 -20.30
C ILE A 108 -18.37 -32.17 -21.25
N ASN A 109 -19.36 -31.40 -21.73
CA ASN A 109 -19.13 -30.31 -22.67
C ASN A 109 -18.53 -29.10 -21.94
N PRO A 110 -17.24 -28.76 -22.13
CA PRO A 110 -16.62 -27.67 -21.39
C PRO A 110 -17.27 -26.31 -21.68
N ALA A 111 -17.90 -26.14 -22.85
CA ALA A 111 -18.61 -24.91 -23.18
C ALA A 111 -19.92 -24.72 -22.39
N ALA A 112 -20.57 -25.80 -21.96
CA ALA A 112 -21.74 -25.70 -21.07
C ALA A 112 -21.32 -25.13 -19.72
N TRP A 113 -20.17 -25.58 -19.19
CA TRP A 113 -19.57 -25.03 -17.97
C TRP A 113 -19.14 -23.56 -18.13
N ILE A 114 -18.47 -23.20 -19.25
CA ILE A 114 -18.11 -21.80 -19.54
C ILE A 114 -19.37 -20.93 -19.60
N GLY A 115 -20.42 -21.38 -20.30
CA GLY A 115 -21.69 -20.66 -20.40
C GLY A 115 -22.38 -20.48 -19.05
N ALA A 116 -22.37 -21.52 -18.20
CA ALA A 116 -22.96 -21.46 -16.87
C ALA A 116 -22.25 -20.47 -15.95
N VAL A 117 -20.91 -20.50 -15.93
CA VAL A 117 -20.11 -19.55 -15.13
C VAL A 117 -20.28 -18.12 -15.64
N ALA A 118 -20.24 -17.90 -16.96
CA ALA A 118 -20.45 -16.58 -17.55
C ALA A 118 -21.84 -16.02 -17.20
N PHE A 119 -22.88 -16.87 -17.25
CA PHE A 119 -24.24 -16.49 -16.88
C PHE A 119 -24.35 -16.10 -15.40
N LEU A 120 -23.75 -16.89 -14.50
CA LEU A 120 -23.72 -16.58 -13.06
C LEU A 120 -22.92 -15.31 -12.76
N GLY A 121 -21.88 -15.03 -13.56
CA GLY A 121 -21.09 -13.80 -13.48
C GLY A 121 -21.85 -12.52 -13.84
N LEU A 122 -23.02 -12.60 -14.46
CA LEU A 122 -23.88 -11.43 -14.74
C LEU A 122 -24.58 -10.87 -13.49
N GLY A 123 -24.38 -11.46 -12.32
CA GLY A 123 -24.94 -10.97 -11.05
C GLY A 123 -26.46 -11.13 -10.93
N LEU A 124 -27.08 -11.97 -11.76
CA LEU A 124 -28.50 -12.26 -11.69
C LEU A 124 -28.80 -13.27 -10.56
N PRO A 125 -29.95 -13.17 -9.85
CA PRO A 125 -30.33 -14.14 -8.83
C PRO A 125 -30.39 -15.56 -9.42
N PRO A 126 -29.59 -16.51 -8.90
CA PRO A 126 -29.32 -17.77 -9.59
C PRO A 126 -30.61 -18.55 -9.90
N VAL A 127 -31.48 -18.70 -8.90
CA VAL A 127 -32.63 -19.61 -8.97
C VAL A 127 -33.66 -19.17 -10.01
N THR A 128 -34.04 -17.90 -10.02
CA THR A 128 -35.08 -17.38 -10.92
C THR A 128 -34.56 -17.24 -12.35
N SER A 129 -33.30 -16.88 -12.52
CA SER A 129 -32.67 -16.74 -13.83
C SER A 129 -32.34 -18.08 -14.47
N ILE A 130 -31.87 -19.07 -13.71
CA ILE A 130 -31.67 -20.46 -14.20
C ILE A 130 -33.02 -21.07 -14.61
N ALA A 131 -34.06 -20.95 -13.78
CA ALA A 131 -35.38 -21.46 -14.12
C ALA A 131 -35.95 -20.81 -15.39
N GLY A 132 -35.76 -19.50 -15.56
CA GLY A 132 -36.10 -18.80 -16.81
C GLY A 132 -35.34 -19.37 -18.00
N LEU A 133 -34.02 -19.53 -17.89
CA LEU A 133 -33.14 -20.08 -18.92
C LEU A 133 -33.59 -21.47 -19.38
N GLU A 134 -33.79 -22.41 -18.45
CA GLU A 134 -34.22 -23.79 -18.73
C GLU A 134 -35.59 -23.85 -19.42
N LEU A 135 -36.54 -23.00 -18.99
CA LEU A 135 -37.86 -22.89 -19.64
C LEU A 135 -37.75 -22.37 -21.07
N GLY A 136 -36.86 -21.40 -21.31
CA GLY A 136 -36.54 -20.90 -22.65
C GLY A 136 -35.97 -21.99 -23.56
N CYS A 137 -35.00 -22.76 -23.05
CA CYS A 137 -34.39 -23.89 -23.76
C CYS A 137 -35.45 -24.96 -24.09
N ALA A 138 -36.25 -25.36 -23.11
CA ALA A 138 -37.32 -26.34 -23.28
C ALA A 138 -38.33 -25.88 -24.35
N LEU A 139 -38.75 -24.61 -24.32
CA LEU A 139 -39.69 -24.04 -25.27
C LEU A 139 -39.17 -24.13 -26.71
N TRP A 140 -37.91 -23.77 -26.95
CA TRP A 140 -37.28 -23.89 -28.26
C TRP A 140 -37.34 -25.34 -28.78
N PHE A 141 -36.92 -26.32 -27.98
CA PHE A 141 -36.90 -27.71 -28.42
C PHE A 141 -38.30 -28.31 -28.59
N VAL A 142 -39.30 -27.86 -27.83
CA VAL A 142 -40.71 -28.23 -28.06
C VAL A 142 -41.17 -27.77 -29.44
N LEU A 143 -40.88 -26.51 -29.81
CA LEU A 143 -41.17 -25.99 -31.14
C LEU A 143 -40.40 -26.78 -32.21
N LEU A 144 -39.12 -27.04 -31.99
CA LEU A 144 -38.28 -27.81 -32.90
C LEU A 144 -38.85 -29.21 -33.16
N ILE A 145 -39.17 -29.98 -32.11
CA ILE A 145 -39.75 -31.32 -32.22
C ILE A 145 -41.11 -31.30 -32.92
N ARG A 146 -41.90 -30.25 -32.71
CA ARG A 146 -43.22 -30.09 -33.34
C ARG A 146 -43.13 -29.80 -34.83
N PHE A 147 -42.27 -28.86 -35.22
CA PHE A 147 -42.26 -28.27 -36.56
C PHE A 147 -41.17 -28.83 -37.49
N ALA A 148 -40.03 -29.30 -36.98
CA ALA A 148 -38.96 -29.88 -37.81
C ALA A 148 -39.44 -31.04 -38.71
N PRO A 149 -40.35 -31.95 -38.27
CA PRO A 149 -40.93 -32.97 -39.14
C PRO A 149 -41.77 -32.46 -40.31
N MET A 150 -42.16 -31.18 -40.34
CA MET A 150 -42.96 -30.57 -41.41
C MET A 150 -42.09 -30.06 -42.56
N LEU A 151 -40.78 -29.93 -42.35
CA LEU A 151 -39.84 -29.47 -43.38
C LEU A 151 -39.70 -30.50 -44.51
N ALA A 152 -39.52 -30.03 -45.74
CA ALA A 152 -39.20 -30.88 -46.88
C ALA A 152 -37.84 -31.57 -46.69
N LYS A 153 -37.65 -32.77 -47.25
CA LYS A 153 -36.43 -33.58 -47.07
C LYS A 153 -35.13 -32.82 -47.39
N ALA A 154 -35.16 -31.94 -48.40
CA ALA A 154 -34.04 -31.07 -48.77
C ALA A 154 -33.73 -30.04 -47.66
N GLN A 155 -34.75 -29.39 -47.10
CA GLN A 155 -34.61 -28.43 -46.00
C GLN A 155 -34.07 -29.08 -44.72
N ARG A 156 -34.47 -30.33 -44.43
CA ARG A 156 -33.95 -31.08 -43.27
C ARG A 156 -32.44 -31.30 -43.36
N ARG A 157 -31.98 -31.75 -44.53
CA ARG A 157 -30.54 -31.97 -44.78
C ARG A 157 -29.75 -30.67 -44.70
N ILE A 158 -30.31 -29.56 -45.19
CA ILE A 158 -29.67 -28.25 -45.07
C ILE A 158 -29.56 -27.87 -43.60
N LEU A 159 -30.65 -27.97 -42.83
CA LEU A 159 -30.67 -27.63 -41.42
C LEU A 159 -29.69 -28.46 -40.58
N GLU A 160 -29.59 -29.78 -40.83
CA GLU A 160 -28.60 -30.66 -40.17
C GLU A 160 -27.17 -30.30 -40.50
N LYS A 161 -26.87 -30.01 -41.78
CA LYS A 161 -25.53 -29.59 -42.19
C LYS A 161 -25.17 -28.24 -41.61
N THR A 162 -26.10 -27.28 -41.61
CA THR A 162 -25.89 -25.97 -41.00
C THR A 162 -25.64 -26.08 -39.50
N ALA A 163 -26.40 -26.91 -38.78
CA ALA A 163 -26.18 -27.18 -37.36
C ALA A 163 -24.76 -27.71 -37.10
N ILE A 164 -24.33 -28.73 -37.85
CA ILE A 164 -22.98 -29.32 -37.70
C ILE A 164 -21.88 -28.31 -38.04
N VAL A 165 -22.06 -27.52 -39.10
CA VAL A 165 -21.11 -26.47 -39.50
C VAL A 165 -21.03 -25.39 -38.42
N MET A 166 -22.15 -24.97 -37.83
CA MET A 166 -22.16 -24.00 -36.73
C MET A 166 -21.41 -24.52 -35.50
N VAL A 167 -21.58 -25.79 -35.12
CA VAL A 167 -20.78 -26.41 -34.04
C VAL A 167 -19.29 -26.41 -34.40
N GLY A 168 -18.94 -26.74 -35.65
CA GLY A 168 -17.57 -26.69 -36.12
C GLY A 168 -16.96 -25.29 -36.05
N LEU A 169 -17.68 -24.27 -36.52
CA LEU A 169 -17.26 -22.86 -36.45
C LEU A 169 -17.12 -22.36 -35.01
N LEU A 170 -18.02 -22.77 -34.12
CA LEU A 170 -17.89 -22.48 -32.69
C LEU A 170 -16.64 -23.15 -32.09
N GLY A 171 -16.34 -24.38 -32.51
CA GLY A 171 -15.10 -25.08 -32.15
C GLY A 171 -13.85 -24.32 -32.62
N ILE A 172 -13.83 -23.87 -33.88
CA ILE A 172 -12.74 -23.02 -34.41
C ILE A 172 -12.65 -21.73 -33.60
N TYR A 173 -13.77 -21.06 -33.30
CA TYR A 173 -13.78 -19.85 -32.50
C TYR A 173 -13.11 -20.06 -31.13
N PHE A 174 -13.43 -21.13 -30.41
CA PHE A 174 -12.80 -21.42 -29.11
C PHE A 174 -11.31 -21.80 -29.20
N VAL A 175 -10.85 -22.41 -30.31
CA VAL A 175 -9.43 -22.72 -30.54
C VAL A 175 -8.64 -21.50 -31.00
N VAL A 176 -9.25 -20.64 -31.82
CA VAL A 176 -8.61 -19.50 -32.50
C VAL A 176 -8.75 -18.22 -31.70
N GLN A 177 -9.69 -18.13 -30.75
CA GLN A 177 -9.67 -17.10 -29.71
C GLN A 177 -8.26 -17.11 -29.13
N PRO A 178 -7.46 -16.04 -29.37
CA PRO A 178 -6.22 -15.89 -28.65
C PRO A 178 -6.58 -16.07 -27.17
N ALA A 179 -5.65 -16.55 -26.36
CA ALA A 179 -5.67 -16.05 -24.99
C ALA A 179 -5.65 -14.54 -25.17
N VAL A 180 -6.82 -13.89 -25.10
CA VAL A 180 -6.92 -12.45 -25.08
C VAL A 180 -6.20 -12.17 -23.79
N ALA A 181 -4.89 -11.91 -23.92
CA ALA A 181 -4.08 -11.40 -22.84
C ALA A 181 -4.92 -10.24 -22.36
N ALA A 182 -5.45 -10.36 -21.14
CA ALA A 182 -6.27 -9.32 -20.56
C ALA A 182 -5.51 -8.03 -20.85
N GLU A 183 -6.11 -7.15 -21.66
CA GLU A 183 -5.43 -5.92 -22.06
C GLU A 183 -4.91 -5.32 -20.76
N ALA A 184 -3.62 -5.00 -20.75
CA ALA A 184 -3.02 -4.39 -19.57
C ALA A 184 -3.92 -3.21 -19.19
N PRO A 185 -4.38 -3.10 -17.93
CA PRO A 185 -5.39 -2.13 -17.55
C PRO A 185 -4.93 -0.67 -17.73
N PHE A 186 -3.64 -0.48 -18.03
CA PHE A 186 -3.04 0.79 -18.36
C PHE A 186 -1.87 0.60 -19.34
N GLU A 187 -1.60 1.64 -20.12
CA GLU A 187 -0.50 1.69 -21.08
C GLU A 187 0.59 2.64 -20.56
N CYS A 188 1.85 2.23 -20.70
CA CYS A 188 3.01 3.06 -20.40
C CYS A 188 3.66 3.51 -21.71
N ARG A 189 3.77 4.82 -21.92
CA ARG A 189 4.35 5.41 -23.13
C ARG A 189 5.66 6.08 -22.81
N GLU A 190 6.67 5.87 -23.65
CA GLU A 190 7.90 6.66 -23.60
C GLU A 190 7.59 8.13 -23.88
N VAL A 191 7.99 9.00 -22.95
CA VAL A 191 7.75 10.45 -23.03
C VAL A 191 9.04 11.20 -23.30
N LEU A 192 10.14 10.78 -22.66
CA LEU A 192 11.42 11.46 -22.76
C LEU A 192 12.57 10.46 -22.63
N ARG A 193 13.66 10.76 -23.34
CA ARG A 193 14.88 9.96 -23.34
C ARG A 193 16.08 10.88 -23.21
N VAL A 194 17.06 10.45 -22.42
CA VAL A 194 18.37 11.09 -22.30
C VAL A 194 19.41 9.98 -22.20
N ASN A 195 20.45 10.04 -23.04
CA ASN A 195 21.43 8.96 -23.16
C ASN A 195 20.74 7.59 -23.41
N GLN A 196 21.04 6.59 -22.60
CA GLN A 196 20.41 5.26 -22.62
C GLN A 196 19.21 5.16 -21.67
N SER A 197 18.90 6.23 -20.96
CA SER A 197 17.86 6.28 -19.94
C SER A 197 16.54 6.80 -20.49
N VAL A 198 15.44 6.24 -20.00
CA VAL A 198 14.10 6.51 -20.53
C VAL A 198 13.14 6.82 -19.40
N ARG A 199 12.27 7.80 -19.61
CA ARG A 199 11.06 8.02 -18.81
C ARG A 199 9.85 7.57 -19.62
N LYS A 200 9.06 6.69 -19.01
CA LYS A 200 7.73 6.30 -19.46
C LYS A 200 6.70 6.86 -18.49
N ASP A 201 5.58 7.33 -19.02
CA ASP A 201 4.43 7.74 -18.24
C ASP A 201 3.32 6.71 -18.45
N CYS A 202 2.85 6.13 -17.34
CA CYS A 202 1.78 5.15 -17.29
C CYS A 202 0.49 5.86 -16.87
N SER A 203 -0.47 5.96 -17.79
CA SER A 203 -1.76 6.60 -17.53
C SER A 203 -2.73 5.59 -16.95
N VAL A 204 -3.07 5.73 -15.66
CA VAL A 204 -3.98 4.82 -14.95
C VAL A 204 -5.29 5.53 -14.66
N THR A 205 -6.39 4.98 -15.16
CA THR A 205 -7.73 5.53 -14.94
C THR A 205 -8.34 4.91 -13.67
N THR A 206 -8.74 5.77 -12.74
CA THR A 206 -9.38 5.41 -11.47
C THR A 206 -10.79 6.01 -11.40
N ASP A 207 -11.52 5.74 -10.32
CA ASP A 207 -12.79 6.38 -10.02
C ASP A 207 -12.67 7.89 -9.72
N LEU A 208 -11.47 8.38 -9.38
CA LEU A 208 -11.16 9.79 -9.16
C LEU A 208 -10.53 10.48 -10.39
N GLY A 209 -10.47 9.78 -11.53
CA GLY A 209 -9.89 10.27 -12.78
C GLY A 209 -8.57 9.59 -13.15
N THR A 210 -7.91 10.11 -14.18
CA THR A 210 -6.64 9.56 -14.68
C THR A 210 -5.47 10.16 -13.94
N LYS A 211 -4.59 9.31 -13.42
CA LYS A 211 -3.30 9.67 -12.82
C LYS A 211 -2.14 9.12 -13.64
N VAL A 212 -1.01 9.82 -13.56
CA VAL A 212 0.23 9.41 -14.19
C VAL A 212 1.17 8.87 -13.13
N LEU A 213 1.68 7.67 -13.39
CA LEU A 213 2.81 7.10 -12.67
C LEU A 213 4.04 7.11 -13.59
N HIS A 214 5.17 7.53 -13.07
CA HIS A 214 6.42 7.56 -13.83
C HIS A 214 7.17 6.24 -13.69
N VAL A 215 7.68 5.72 -14.80
CA VAL A 215 8.62 4.59 -14.82
C VAL A 215 9.91 5.06 -15.46
N LEU A 216 11.02 4.96 -14.73
CA LEU A 216 12.35 5.32 -15.24
C LEU A 216 13.17 4.07 -15.44
N GLU A 217 13.72 3.91 -16.64
CA GLU A 217 14.69 2.87 -16.99
C GLU A 217 16.05 3.54 -17.09
N LEU A 218 16.85 3.48 -16.03
CA LEU A 218 18.09 4.24 -15.86
C LEU A 218 19.33 3.36 -16.06
N ARG A 219 20.31 3.85 -16.83
CA ARG A 219 21.55 3.13 -17.14
C ARG A 219 22.76 4.03 -16.99
N GLY A 220 23.82 3.51 -16.37
CA GLY A 220 25.08 4.21 -16.21
C GLY A 220 25.71 3.99 -14.85
N ASP A 221 26.76 4.74 -14.51
CA ASP A 221 27.21 4.80 -13.13
C ASP A 221 26.25 5.64 -12.28
N PHE A 222 26.41 5.59 -10.95
CA PHE A 222 25.55 6.32 -10.03
C PHE A 222 25.43 7.82 -10.35
N ALA A 223 26.51 8.48 -10.79
CA ALA A 223 26.47 9.90 -11.12
C ALA A 223 25.67 10.18 -12.39
N GLN A 224 25.82 9.31 -13.41
CA GLN A 224 25.06 9.38 -14.64
C GLN A 224 23.58 9.07 -14.43
N ILE A 225 23.25 8.06 -13.62
CA ILE A 225 21.87 7.70 -13.27
C ILE A 225 21.18 8.86 -12.57
N SER A 226 21.84 9.45 -11.56
CA SER A 226 21.28 10.63 -10.87
C SER A 226 21.12 11.81 -11.83
N TYR A 227 22.06 12.04 -12.75
CA TYR A 227 21.91 13.05 -13.79
C TYR A 227 20.71 12.79 -14.69
N ASP A 228 20.58 11.58 -15.24
CA ASP A 228 19.49 11.21 -16.14
C ASP A 228 18.14 11.34 -15.43
N GLN A 229 18.04 10.91 -14.17
CA GLN A 229 16.87 11.14 -13.33
C GLN A 229 16.53 12.63 -13.22
N GLY A 230 17.51 13.45 -12.85
CA GLY A 230 17.32 14.89 -12.67
C GLY A 230 16.88 15.58 -13.96
N TYR A 231 17.38 15.11 -15.10
CA TYR A 231 16.99 15.62 -16.41
C TYR A 231 15.58 15.17 -16.82
N LEU A 232 15.26 13.87 -16.64
CA LEU A 232 13.98 13.27 -17.05
C LEU A 232 12.79 13.72 -16.19
N LEU A 233 13.04 14.09 -14.94
CA LEU A 233 12.03 14.49 -13.95
C LEU A 233 12.24 15.92 -13.43
N ALA A 234 12.89 16.80 -14.18
CA ALA A 234 13.36 18.10 -13.66
C ALA A 234 12.27 18.93 -12.96
N GLU A 235 11.08 19.03 -13.56
CA GLU A 235 9.93 19.74 -12.96
C GLU A 235 9.44 19.05 -11.68
N GLN A 236 9.31 17.72 -11.70
CA GLN A 236 8.87 16.95 -10.54
C GLN A 236 9.91 16.96 -9.42
N VAL A 237 11.20 17.03 -9.74
CA VAL A 237 12.30 17.15 -8.77
C VAL A 237 12.21 18.50 -8.06
N GLU A 238 12.12 19.62 -8.79
CA GLU A 238 12.04 20.95 -8.16
C GLU A 238 10.69 21.19 -7.48
N GLY A 239 9.58 20.78 -8.07
CA GLY A 239 8.23 20.97 -7.51
C GLY A 239 7.86 19.95 -6.42
N GLY A 240 8.60 18.85 -6.31
CA GLY A 240 8.32 17.73 -5.43
C GLY A 240 9.11 17.76 -4.12
N ILE A 241 9.69 16.61 -3.77
CA ILE A 241 10.27 16.35 -2.43
C ILE A 241 11.33 17.39 -2.06
N LEU A 242 12.12 17.85 -3.03
CA LEU A 242 13.17 18.85 -2.83
C LEU A 242 12.61 20.15 -2.23
N SER A 243 11.57 20.71 -2.86
CA SER A 243 10.95 21.96 -2.41
C SER A 243 10.35 21.82 -1.02
N GLU A 244 9.63 20.73 -0.75
CA GLU A 244 9.02 20.52 0.56
C GLU A 244 10.06 20.29 1.66
N THR A 245 11.13 19.53 1.38
CA THR A 245 12.22 19.31 2.33
C THR A 245 12.94 20.62 2.67
N LEU A 246 13.25 21.45 1.67
CA LEU A 246 13.89 22.75 1.88
C LEU A 246 12.99 23.71 2.66
N SER A 247 11.71 23.77 2.34
CA SER A 247 10.74 24.58 3.09
C SER A 247 10.66 24.17 4.56
N ARG A 248 10.77 22.87 4.87
CA ARG A 248 10.81 22.37 6.25
C ARG A 248 12.11 22.69 6.97
N ILE A 249 13.24 22.60 6.27
CA ILE A 249 14.53 23.06 6.80
C ILE A 249 14.43 24.54 7.15
N GLU A 250 13.95 25.37 6.22
CA GLU A 250 13.75 26.81 6.43
C GLU A 250 12.80 27.11 7.61
N LYS A 251 11.63 26.45 7.67
CA LYS A 251 10.67 26.57 8.78
C LYS A 251 11.29 26.18 10.13
N GLY A 252 12.06 25.09 10.18
CA GLY A 252 12.72 24.60 11.39
C GLY A 252 13.84 25.52 11.90
N LEU A 253 14.59 26.12 10.98
CA LEU A 253 15.67 27.06 11.29
C LEU A 253 15.13 28.46 11.63
N GLY A 254 14.08 28.91 10.94
CA GLY A 254 13.57 30.27 11.02
C GLY A 254 14.66 31.31 10.77
N ASN A 255 14.53 32.49 11.37
CA ASN A 255 15.51 33.57 11.26
C ASN A 255 16.64 33.51 12.30
N SER A 256 16.88 32.35 12.93
CA SER A 256 17.86 32.25 14.03
C SER A 256 19.28 32.00 13.51
N PRO A 257 20.22 32.95 13.67
CA PRO A 257 21.61 32.76 13.22
C PRO A 257 22.29 31.56 13.90
N LEU A 258 21.91 31.29 15.15
CA LEU A 258 22.44 30.19 15.94
C LEU A 258 21.99 28.84 15.39
N LYS A 259 20.68 28.69 15.08
CA LYS A 259 20.15 27.48 14.43
C LYS A 259 20.83 27.22 13.10
N ASN A 260 21.02 28.27 12.29
CA ASN A 260 21.75 28.19 11.02
C ASN A 260 23.20 27.74 11.22
N ALA A 261 23.92 28.28 12.20
CA ALA A 261 25.31 27.87 12.48
C ALA A 261 25.42 26.41 12.93
N ILE A 262 24.49 25.93 13.78
CA ILE A 262 24.40 24.52 14.18
C ILE A 262 24.17 23.65 12.94
N PHE A 263 23.16 24.00 12.14
CA PHE A 263 22.79 23.27 10.93
C PHE A 263 23.97 23.17 9.96
N GLU A 264 24.62 24.28 9.65
CA GLU A 264 25.79 24.32 8.76
C GLU A 264 26.97 23.50 9.29
N CYS A 265 27.20 23.50 10.61
CA CYS A 265 28.23 22.63 11.21
C CYS A 265 27.92 21.16 10.95
N TYR A 266 26.71 20.70 11.27
CA TYR A 266 26.33 19.30 11.10
C TYR A 266 26.26 18.90 9.63
N LEU A 267 25.69 19.74 8.77
CA LEU A 267 25.67 19.56 7.32
C LEU A 267 27.08 19.35 6.78
N ARG A 268 28.04 20.20 7.17
CA ARG A 268 29.44 20.07 6.76
C ARG A 268 30.08 18.79 7.27
N ARG A 269 29.83 18.41 8.53
CA ARG A 269 30.39 17.18 9.11
C ARG A 269 29.87 15.93 8.40
N ILE A 270 28.57 15.86 8.11
CA ILE A 270 27.97 14.75 7.34
C ILE A 270 28.51 14.76 5.90
N LYS A 271 28.52 15.91 5.21
CA LYS A 271 29.10 16.08 3.86
C LYS A 271 30.55 15.59 3.76
N ASN A 272 31.35 15.84 4.80
CA ASN A 272 32.75 15.39 4.85
C ASN A 272 32.89 13.91 5.20
N SER A 273 31.81 13.26 5.62
CA SER A 273 31.79 11.86 6.08
C SER A 273 31.17 10.92 5.05
N VAL A 274 30.35 11.42 4.14
CA VAL A 274 29.77 10.63 3.05
C VAL A 274 30.76 10.41 1.91
N SER A 275 30.56 9.32 1.17
CA SER A 275 31.43 8.89 0.07
C SER A 275 31.49 9.93 -1.06
N LYS A 276 32.59 9.91 -1.82
CA LYS A 276 32.72 10.75 -3.03
C LYS A 276 31.71 10.35 -4.11
N GLU A 277 31.38 9.06 -4.19
CA GLU A 277 30.37 8.55 -5.12
C GLU A 277 29.01 9.16 -4.82
N PHE A 278 28.58 9.14 -3.56
CA PHE A 278 27.33 9.75 -3.13
C PHE A 278 27.23 11.22 -3.55
N LEU A 279 28.26 12.02 -3.24
CA LEU A 279 28.28 13.44 -3.60
C LEU A 279 28.29 13.69 -5.11
N ARG A 280 28.91 12.79 -5.91
CA ARG A 280 28.83 12.86 -7.37
C ARG A 280 27.43 12.59 -7.88
N GLY A 281 26.70 11.64 -7.28
CA GLY A 281 25.27 11.41 -7.57
C GLY A 281 24.40 12.63 -7.31
N VAL A 282 24.49 13.20 -6.10
CA VAL A 282 23.78 14.45 -5.74
C VAL A 282 24.06 15.57 -6.74
N LYS A 283 25.33 15.76 -7.10
CA LYS A 283 25.73 16.77 -8.11
C LYS A 283 25.20 16.42 -9.50
N GLY A 284 25.19 15.14 -9.87
CA GLY A 284 24.59 14.63 -11.09
C GLY A 284 23.13 15.05 -11.20
N LEU A 285 22.33 14.77 -10.16
CA LEU A 285 20.92 15.17 -10.08
C LEU A 285 20.74 16.68 -10.30
N SER A 286 21.45 17.51 -9.52
CA SER A 286 21.37 18.97 -9.64
C SER A 286 21.71 19.46 -11.06
N ARG A 287 22.75 18.88 -11.67
CA ARG A 287 23.15 19.20 -13.04
C ARG A 287 22.10 18.76 -14.06
N GLY A 288 21.51 17.57 -13.91
CA GLY A 288 20.46 17.08 -14.79
C GLY A 288 19.25 18.02 -14.82
N VAL A 289 18.79 18.46 -13.64
CA VAL A 289 17.74 19.48 -13.51
C VAL A 289 18.14 20.77 -14.22
N THR A 290 19.36 21.25 -13.96
CA THR A 290 19.88 22.50 -14.55
C THR A 290 19.93 22.44 -16.08
N ASP A 291 20.44 21.35 -16.64
CA ASP A 291 20.59 21.20 -18.08
C ASP A 291 19.21 21.07 -18.77
N ARG A 292 18.24 20.38 -18.13
CA ARG A 292 16.86 20.32 -18.63
C ARG A 292 16.18 21.70 -18.62
N TYR A 293 16.32 22.46 -17.54
CA TYR A 293 15.73 23.79 -17.46
C TYR A 293 16.35 24.74 -18.49
N ARG A 294 17.67 24.66 -18.71
CA ARG A 294 18.35 25.43 -19.76
C ARG A 294 17.78 25.13 -21.14
N GLU A 295 17.56 23.85 -21.46
CA GLU A 295 16.95 23.44 -22.73
C GLU A 295 15.53 23.98 -22.90
N LEU A 296 14.74 24.01 -21.82
CA LEU A 296 13.39 24.57 -21.81
C LEU A 296 13.34 26.11 -21.77
N GLY A 297 14.49 26.79 -21.70
CA GLY A 297 14.55 28.25 -21.52
C GLY A 297 14.05 28.71 -20.15
N LEU A 298 14.04 27.83 -19.15
CA LEU A 298 13.60 28.09 -17.78
C LEU A 298 14.79 28.32 -16.85
N LYS A 299 14.56 29.03 -15.75
CA LYS A 299 15.55 29.20 -14.68
C LYS A 299 15.25 28.22 -13.55
N ARG A 300 16.26 27.45 -13.14
CA ARG A 300 16.16 26.56 -11.99
C ARG A 300 15.86 27.34 -10.70
N LYS A 301 15.08 26.74 -9.80
CA LYS A 301 14.68 27.34 -8.52
C LYS A 301 15.76 27.19 -7.44
N TYR A 302 16.46 26.05 -7.40
CA TYR A 302 17.36 25.69 -6.31
C TYR A 302 18.82 25.58 -6.73
N THR A 303 19.73 25.89 -5.81
CA THR A 303 21.20 25.80 -5.94
C THR A 303 21.73 24.38 -5.71
N ASP A 304 22.99 24.12 -6.04
CA ASP A 304 23.62 22.80 -5.81
C ASP A 304 23.75 22.50 -4.31
N GLU A 305 24.03 23.54 -3.52
CA GLU A 305 24.11 23.50 -2.07
C GLU A 305 22.77 23.16 -1.43
N GLU A 306 21.67 23.74 -1.92
CA GLU A 306 20.31 23.42 -1.46
C GLU A 306 19.91 21.99 -1.82
N VAL A 307 20.19 21.53 -3.05
CA VAL A 307 19.97 20.12 -3.44
C VAL A 307 20.75 19.19 -2.52
N LEU A 308 22.00 19.51 -2.20
CA LEU A 308 22.80 18.73 -1.25
C LEU A 308 22.21 18.76 0.17
N ALA A 309 21.78 19.92 0.66
CA ALA A 309 21.18 20.05 1.99
C ALA A 309 19.91 19.20 2.12
N ALA A 310 19.04 19.23 1.11
CA ALA A 310 17.84 18.39 1.06
C ALA A 310 18.19 16.89 1.01
N SER A 311 19.19 16.50 0.21
CA SER A 311 19.68 15.12 0.11
C SER A 311 20.26 14.60 1.42
N LEU A 312 20.74 15.49 2.29
CA LEU A 312 21.27 15.16 3.61
C LEU A 312 20.22 15.33 4.72
N GLY A 313 19.05 15.89 4.41
CA GLY A 313 18.04 16.33 5.36
C GLY A 313 17.53 15.22 6.28
N VAL A 314 17.40 13.99 5.78
CA VAL A 314 16.88 12.86 6.58
C VAL A 314 17.83 12.49 7.73
N GLU A 315 19.15 12.39 7.47
CA GLU A 315 20.10 12.07 8.55
C GLU A 315 20.34 13.29 9.43
N LEU A 316 20.26 14.51 8.89
CA LEU A 316 20.28 15.72 9.70
C LEU A 316 19.12 15.76 10.68
N SER A 317 17.93 15.31 10.28
CA SER A 317 16.77 15.19 11.16
C SER A 317 17.01 14.16 12.28
N ASN A 318 17.52 12.96 11.96
CA ASN A 318 17.89 11.95 12.98
C ASN A 318 18.90 12.50 14.00
N VAL A 319 19.94 13.17 13.50
CA VAL A 319 20.99 13.76 14.34
C VAL A 319 20.43 14.89 15.21
N ALA A 320 19.55 15.72 14.66
CA ALA A 320 18.90 16.79 15.40
C ALA A 320 17.97 16.25 16.50
N GLU A 321 17.23 15.18 16.22
CA GLU A 321 16.34 14.54 17.20
C GLU A 321 17.14 13.97 18.38
N GLY A 322 18.19 13.20 18.09
CA GLY A 322 19.08 12.67 19.12
C GLY A 322 19.82 13.76 19.90
N LEU A 323 20.26 14.83 19.23
CA LEU A 323 20.89 15.99 19.87
C LEU A 323 19.92 16.68 20.82
N SER A 324 18.67 16.91 20.38
CA SER A 324 17.63 17.52 21.19
C SER A 324 17.37 16.69 22.45
N ARG A 325 17.24 15.37 22.31
CA ARG A 325 17.02 14.49 23.47
C ARG A 325 18.22 14.50 24.43
N ASN A 326 19.44 14.42 23.93
CA ASN A 326 20.63 14.51 24.77
C ASN A 326 20.73 15.87 25.50
N MET A 327 20.28 16.95 24.87
CA MET A 327 20.23 18.28 25.46
C MET A 327 19.19 18.38 26.59
N GLU A 328 18.07 17.67 26.48
CA GLU A 328 17.07 17.59 27.56
C GLU A 328 17.60 16.82 28.78
N GLU A 329 18.36 15.74 28.57
CA GLU A 329 18.85 14.89 29.66
C GLU A 329 20.13 15.42 30.32
N ASP A 330 21.10 15.85 29.52
CA ASP A 330 22.39 16.34 29.98
C ASP A 330 22.85 17.52 29.10
N PRO A 331 22.31 18.73 29.35
CA PRO A 331 22.65 19.91 28.55
C PRO A 331 24.13 20.28 28.66
N GLY A 332 24.76 20.04 29.81
CA GLY A 332 26.16 20.39 30.06
C GLY A 332 27.11 19.56 29.22
N GLN A 333 27.00 18.23 29.28
CA GLN A 333 27.84 17.33 28.48
C GLN A 333 27.54 17.45 26.99
N THR A 334 26.26 17.62 26.61
CA THR A 334 25.85 17.78 25.22
C THR A 334 26.44 19.04 24.61
N LEU A 335 26.41 20.15 25.35
CA LEU A 335 27.02 21.42 24.94
C LEU A 335 28.55 21.31 24.82
N ALA A 336 29.23 20.65 25.76
CA ALA A 336 30.67 20.40 25.70
C ALA A 336 31.05 19.58 24.44
N ASN A 337 30.30 18.51 24.17
CA ASN A 337 30.50 17.69 22.97
C ASN A 337 30.24 18.47 21.68
N PHE A 338 29.22 19.33 21.67
CA PHE A 338 28.86 20.16 20.53
C PHE A 338 29.92 21.24 20.25
N THR A 339 30.35 21.98 21.27
CA THR A 339 31.41 23.00 21.15
C THR A 339 32.72 22.39 20.67
N ALA A 340 33.11 21.23 21.19
CA ALA A 340 34.26 20.47 20.70
C ALA A 340 34.11 20.01 19.24
N SER A 341 32.89 19.61 18.83
CA SER A 341 32.61 19.12 17.47
C SER A 341 32.53 20.22 16.41
N CYS A 342 32.06 21.42 16.79
CA CYS A 342 31.82 22.54 15.88
C CYS A 342 32.83 23.68 16.03
N GLY A 343 33.74 23.62 17.00
CA GLY A 343 34.76 24.65 17.23
C GLY A 343 34.16 25.99 17.69
N LEU A 344 33.01 25.95 18.35
CA LEU A 344 32.30 27.15 18.82
C LEU A 344 32.78 27.52 20.23
N THR A 345 33.35 28.72 20.37
CA THR A 345 33.61 29.34 21.67
C THR A 345 32.42 30.23 22.04
N LEU A 346 31.61 29.81 23.02
CA LEU A 346 30.43 30.58 23.46
C LEU A 346 30.62 31.09 24.90
N PRO A 347 30.28 32.36 25.18
CA PRO A 347 30.12 32.82 26.56
C PRO A 347 28.92 32.11 27.22
N LEU A 348 28.90 32.05 28.57
CA LEU A 348 27.90 31.30 29.35
C LEU A 348 26.44 31.72 29.04
N GLU A 349 26.21 33.00 28.76
CA GLU A 349 24.89 33.50 28.34
C GLU A 349 24.48 32.95 26.97
N GLY A 350 25.42 32.91 26.01
CA GLY A 350 25.21 32.30 24.70
C GLY A 350 25.01 30.78 24.76
N ALA A 351 25.50 30.11 25.81
CA ALA A 351 25.26 28.69 26.03
C ALA A 351 23.78 28.39 26.39
N MET A 352 23.13 29.23 27.19
CA MET A 352 21.71 29.04 27.53
C MET A 352 20.78 29.31 26.35
N ASP A 353 21.08 30.34 25.56
CA ASP A 353 20.36 30.61 24.31
C ASP A 353 20.61 29.51 23.27
N LEU A 354 21.80 28.89 23.27
CA LEU A 354 22.09 27.71 22.47
C LEU A 354 21.29 26.50 22.92
N ILE A 355 21.19 26.21 24.22
CA ILE A 355 20.37 25.09 24.74
C ILE A 355 18.92 25.24 24.27
N LYS A 356 18.34 26.44 24.45
CA LYS A 356 16.98 26.74 23.97
C LYS A 356 16.87 26.66 22.46
N GLY A 357 17.86 27.20 21.74
CA GLY A 357 17.91 27.19 20.29
C GLY A 357 17.97 25.78 19.70
N VAL A 358 18.85 24.92 20.23
CA VAL A 358 19.05 23.51 19.84
C VAL A 358 17.81 22.68 20.12
N ALA A 359 17.22 22.79 21.31
CA ALA A 359 15.96 22.11 21.64
C ALA A 359 14.82 22.53 20.69
N GLN A 360 14.93 23.72 20.08
CA GLN A 360 14.00 24.22 19.07
C GLN A 360 14.48 24.02 17.63
N VAL A 361 15.68 23.48 17.35
CA VAL A 361 16.08 23.02 16.02
C VAL A 361 15.34 21.72 15.76
N SER A 362 14.04 21.83 15.54
CA SER A 362 13.22 20.71 15.14
C SER A 362 13.14 20.76 13.62
N LEU A 363 14.11 20.11 12.97
CA LEU A 363 13.95 19.68 11.58
C LEU A 363 12.94 18.52 11.61
N LYS A 364 11.65 18.82 11.83
CA LYS A 364 10.57 17.84 11.94
C LYS A 364 10.31 17.17 10.58
N LEU A 365 11.29 16.43 10.06
CA LEU A 365 11.06 15.43 9.03
C LEU A 365 10.67 14.15 9.75
N LYS A 366 9.49 14.17 10.37
CA LYS A 366 8.97 13.00 11.07
C LYS A 366 8.71 11.91 10.06
N ARG A 367 9.21 10.71 10.35
CA ARG A 367 8.86 9.52 9.59
C ARG A 367 8.39 8.42 10.52
N GLY A 368 7.42 7.67 10.03
CA GLY A 368 6.96 6.41 10.59
C GLY A 368 6.98 5.36 9.48
N CYS A 369 7.02 4.09 9.85
CA CYS A 369 6.93 3.00 8.90
C CYS A 369 6.23 1.82 9.56
N LEU A 370 5.50 1.08 8.75
CA LEU A 370 5.11 -0.30 9.03
C LEU A 370 5.63 -1.14 7.88
N GLY A 371 6.22 -2.28 8.16
CA GLY A 371 6.58 -3.27 7.16
C GLY A 371 6.26 -4.65 7.67
N PHE A 372 5.96 -5.55 6.75
CA PHE A 372 5.84 -6.96 7.07
C PHE A 372 6.20 -7.82 5.87
N ILE A 373 6.65 -9.03 6.15
CA ILE A 373 6.96 -10.03 5.14
C ILE A 373 6.12 -11.27 5.41
N VAL A 374 5.61 -11.88 4.34
CA VAL A 374 4.93 -13.17 4.33
C VAL A 374 5.55 -14.06 3.26
N SER A 375 5.83 -15.31 3.61
CA SER A 375 6.54 -16.26 2.75
C SER A 375 6.06 -17.69 2.98
N GLY A 376 6.63 -18.64 2.22
CA GLY A 376 6.45 -20.07 2.44
C GLY A 376 5.01 -20.56 2.26
N GLU A 377 4.53 -21.30 3.26
CA GLU A 377 3.20 -21.92 3.23
C GLU A 377 2.07 -20.88 3.18
N LEU A 378 2.27 -19.69 3.77
CA LEU A 378 1.27 -18.63 3.81
C LEU A 378 0.86 -18.17 2.43
N THR A 379 1.80 -18.10 1.48
CA THR A 379 1.53 -17.68 0.10
C THR A 379 1.16 -18.86 -0.80
N GLY A 380 1.10 -20.09 -0.27
CA GLY A 380 0.90 -21.30 -1.05
C GLY A 380 2.01 -21.56 -2.08
N GLY A 381 3.22 -21.04 -1.84
CA GLY A 381 4.32 -21.07 -2.80
C GLY A 381 4.20 -20.05 -3.94
N ASN A 382 3.17 -19.19 -3.94
CA ASN A 382 3.00 -18.14 -4.96
C ASN A 382 3.97 -16.95 -4.79
N GLY A 383 4.83 -16.98 -3.77
CA GLY A 383 5.97 -16.09 -3.66
C GLY A 383 6.25 -15.61 -2.24
N MET A 384 6.89 -14.46 -2.13
CA MET A 384 7.24 -13.81 -0.87
C MET A 384 6.87 -12.34 -0.96
N TYR A 385 5.83 -11.92 -0.25
CA TYR A 385 5.42 -10.52 -0.22
C TYR A 385 6.17 -9.77 0.87
N HIS A 386 6.84 -8.70 0.48
CA HIS A 386 7.44 -7.71 1.36
C HIS A 386 6.67 -6.40 1.20
N ALA A 387 5.87 -6.08 2.20
CA ALA A 387 4.93 -4.97 2.20
C ALA A 387 5.41 -3.86 3.13
N ARG A 388 5.11 -2.60 2.79
CA ARG A 388 5.51 -1.46 3.62
C ARG A 388 4.63 -0.23 3.40
N ASN A 389 4.25 0.43 4.49
CA ASN A 389 3.81 1.84 4.51
C ASN A 389 5.00 2.74 4.83
N LEU A 390 5.27 3.71 3.96
CA LEU A 390 6.10 4.87 4.26
C LEU A 390 5.22 5.96 4.81
N ASP A 391 5.45 6.30 6.08
CA ASP A 391 4.88 7.47 6.69
C ASP A 391 5.93 8.58 6.74
N ALA A 392 5.67 9.70 6.09
CA ALA A 392 6.60 10.81 6.05
C ALA A 392 5.82 12.12 6.02
N ASP A 393 6.33 13.10 6.75
CA ASP A 393 5.82 14.46 6.70
C ASP A 393 6.25 15.15 5.39
N LEU A 394 5.83 14.59 4.25
CA LEU A 394 6.10 15.01 2.87
C LEU A 394 4.84 14.84 2.01
N MET A 395 3.67 15.06 2.61
CA MET A 395 2.37 14.66 2.05
C MET A 395 2.01 15.37 0.76
N LYS A 396 2.47 16.62 0.59
CA LYS A 396 2.17 17.42 -0.60
C LYS A 396 2.95 16.92 -1.81
N SER A 397 4.23 16.64 -1.60
CA SER A 397 5.15 16.35 -2.69
C SER A 397 5.26 14.86 -3.00
N TRP A 398 5.24 13.98 -2.01
CA TRP A 398 5.56 12.58 -2.24
C TRP A 398 4.48 11.87 -3.09
N ASN A 399 3.21 12.14 -2.81
CA ASN A 399 2.08 11.56 -3.55
C ASN A 399 1.84 12.18 -4.94
N SER A 400 2.50 13.29 -5.27
CA SER A 400 2.20 14.02 -6.52
C SER A 400 2.80 13.34 -7.75
N ALA A 401 3.90 12.61 -7.59
CA ALA A 401 4.66 12.00 -8.67
C ALA A 401 5.23 10.62 -8.26
N PRO A 402 4.37 9.62 -7.96
CA PRO A 402 4.82 8.27 -7.66
C PRO A 402 5.65 7.72 -8.83
N THR A 403 6.78 7.10 -8.51
CA THR A 403 7.79 6.72 -9.49
C THR A 403 8.36 5.33 -9.21
N LEU A 404 8.39 4.49 -10.24
CA LEU A 404 9.12 3.23 -10.27
C LEU A 404 10.45 3.44 -11.01
N PHE A 405 11.56 3.14 -10.35
CA PHE A 405 12.88 3.17 -10.94
C PHE A 405 13.33 1.75 -11.26
N LEU A 406 13.83 1.51 -12.47
CA LEU A 406 14.55 0.31 -12.88
C LEU A 406 15.96 0.72 -13.27
N ILE A 407 16.97 0.11 -12.64
CA ILE A 407 18.34 0.62 -12.69
C ILE A 407 19.30 -0.50 -13.06
N GLU A 408 20.22 -0.19 -13.97
CA GLU A 408 21.35 -1.04 -14.37
C GLU A 408 22.65 -0.23 -14.27
N GLU A 409 23.51 -0.65 -13.32
CA GLU A 409 24.83 -0.08 -13.09
C GLU A 409 25.93 -1.06 -13.55
N PRO A 410 26.92 -0.63 -14.36
CA PRO A 410 28.01 -1.51 -14.77
C PRO A 410 28.75 -2.13 -13.57
N GLY A 411 28.80 -3.46 -13.52
CA GLY A 411 29.48 -4.22 -12.46
C GLY A 411 28.64 -4.50 -11.21
N PHE A 412 27.37 -4.07 -11.18
CA PHE A 412 26.45 -4.30 -10.07
C PHE A 412 25.22 -5.09 -10.50
N LEU A 413 24.42 -5.51 -9.53
CA LEU A 413 23.13 -6.14 -9.78
C LEU A 413 22.15 -5.10 -10.34
N ARG A 414 21.26 -5.55 -11.23
CA ARG A 414 20.07 -4.78 -11.61
C ARG A 414 19.08 -4.73 -10.45
N TYR A 415 18.44 -3.59 -10.29
CA TYR A 415 17.47 -3.41 -9.22
C TYR A 415 16.36 -2.44 -9.58
N SER A 416 15.29 -2.51 -8.81
CA SER A 416 14.12 -1.67 -8.89
C SER A 416 13.85 -1.03 -7.54
N ALA A 417 13.28 0.17 -7.55
CA ALA A 417 12.89 0.87 -6.34
C ALA A 417 11.61 1.66 -6.57
N MET A 418 10.84 1.83 -5.50
CA MET A 418 9.61 2.60 -5.50
C MET A 418 9.82 3.81 -4.59
N ALA A 419 9.65 5.00 -5.16
CA ALA A 419 9.74 6.26 -4.44
C ALA A 419 8.90 7.32 -5.17
N SER A 420 9.16 8.59 -4.88
CA SER A 420 8.57 9.71 -5.61
C SER A 420 9.63 10.41 -6.45
N ALA A 421 9.20 11.10 -7.49
CA ALA A 421 10.09 11.87 -8.33
C ALA A 421 10.83 12.92 -7.49
N GLY A 422 12.13 13.08 -7.77
CA GLY A 422 13.01 13.95 -6.98
C GLY A 422 13.68 13.29 -5.78
N ASP A 423 13.40 12.01 -5.48
CA ASP A 423 14.17 11.29 -4.47
C ASP A 423 15.62 11.08 -4.95
N VAL A 424 16.58 11.67 -4.26
CA VAL A 424 17.98 11.79 -4.73
C VAL A 424 18.66 10.41 -4.84
N TYR A 425 18.20 9.47 -4.04
CA TYR A 425 18.66 8.08 -4.04
C TYR A 425 17.65 7.28 -4.88
N PRO A 426 17.94 6.97 -6.15
CA PRO A 426 17.04 6.22 -7.02
C PRO A 426 16.80 4.78 -6.52
N GLY A 427 17.60 4.28 -5.57
CA GLY A 427 17.29 3.05 -4.83
C GLY A 427 16.14 3.17 -3.80
N GLY A 428 15.59 4.38 -3.63
CA GLY A 428 14.41 4.68 -2.84
C GLY A 428 14.51 4.27 -1.37
N VAL A 429 13.34 3.99 -0.79
CA VAL A 429 13.15 3.52 0.60
C VAL A 429 12.42 2.17 0.70
N SER A 430 12.10 1.60 -0.47
CA SER A 430 11.67 0.22 -0.69
C SER A 430 12.18 -0.25 -2.06
N GLY A 431 12.66 -1.50 -2.20
CA GLY A 431 13.12 -2.01 -3.50
C GLY A 431 13.33 -3.52 -3.59
N LEU A 432 13.71 -3.97 -4.79
CA LEU A 432 13.93 -5.37 -5.18
C LEU A 432 15.10 -5.45 -6.16
N ASN A 433 15.97 -6.45 -6.06
CA ASN A 433 17.00 -6.72 -7.07
C ASN A 433 16.76 -7.98 -7.89
N GLU A 434 17.55 -8.17 -8.95
CA GLU A 434 17.45 -9.32 -9.86
C GLU A 434 17.75 -10.68 -9.19
N ASN A 435 18.25 -10.67 -7.95
CA ASN A 435 18.43 -11.86 -7.14
C ASN A 435 17.23 -12.22 -6.24
N GLY A 436 16.14 -11.46 -6.30
CA GLY A 436 14.99 -11.69 -5.43
C GLY A 436 15.18 -11.16 -4.00
N LEU A 437 16.22 -10.34 -3.76
CA LEU A 437 16.44 -9.68 -2.49
C LEU A 437 15.63 -8.38 -2.45
N SER A 438 14.76 -8.24 -1.46
CA SER A 438 13.94 -7.05 -1.25
C SER A 438 14.26 -6.38 0.08
N VAL A 439 14.24 -5.05 0.11
CA VAL A 439 14.64 -4.25 1.28
C VAL A 439 13.68 -3.10 1.49
N SER A 440 13.35 -2.82 2.75
CA SER A 440 12.73 -1.56 3.18
C SER A 440 13.43 -0.97 4.39
N LEU A 441 13.39 0.36 4.50
CA LEU A 441 13.95 1.11 5.62
C LEU A 441 12.87 1.62 6.58
N HIS A 442 13.15 1.52 7.88
CA HIS A 442 12.31 2.02 8.95
C HIS A 442 13.13 2.96 9.81
N GLN A 443 12.74 4.24 9.89
CA GLN A 443 13.43 5.21 10.73
C GLN A 443 13.18 4.92 12.20
N MET A 444 14.22 5.06 13.03
CA MET A 444 14.16 4.89 14.47
C MET A 444 14.69 6.15 15.16
N SER A 445 14.12 6.48 16.31
CA SER A 445 14.64 7.54 17.18
C SER A 445 15.76 6.98 18.05
N THR A 446 16.89 7.69 18.13
CA THR A 446 18.03 7.28 18.97
C THR A 446 18.80 8.45 19.55
N GLN A 447 19.33 8.24 20.75
CA GLN A 447 20.31 9.14 21.37
C GLN A 447 21.75 8.89 20.89
N LYS A 448 22.02 7.73 20.28
CA LYS A 448 23.36 7.29 19.89
C LYS A 448 23.59 7.54 18.40
N TYR A 449 23.57 8.81 18.03
CA TYR A 449 23.87 9.27 16.68
C TYR A 449 25.36 9.59 16.49
N ARG A 450 25.77 9.72 15.23
CA ARG A 450 27.06 10.27 14.81
C ARG A 450 26.85 11.33 13.75
N SER A 451 27.73 12.33 13.73
CA SER A 451 27.75 13.36 12.69
C SER A 451 29.01 13.33 11.84
N HIS A 452 30.01 12.52 12.21
CA HIS A 452 31.28 12.48 11.52
C HIS A 452 31.91 11.08 11.46
N PHE A 453 32.51 10.76 10.31
CA PHE A 453 33.31 9.57 10.07
C PHE A 453 34.61 9.92 9.36
N LEU A 454 35.72 9.42 9.90
CA LEU A 454 37.03 9.48 9.23
C LEU A 454 37.03 8.65 7.95
N GLY A 455 37.71 9.17 6.93
CA GLY A 455 37.90 8.48 5.65
C GLY A 455 36.65 8.37 4.78
N ARG A 456 35.64 9.22 5.00
CA ARG A 456 34.38 9.23 4.24
C ARG A 456 33.60 7.91 4.27
N ARG A 457 33.60 7.25 5.44
CA ARG A 457 32.96 5.93 5.66
C ARG A 457 31.51 6.00 6.16
N GLY A 458 30.96 7.20 6.33
CA GLY A 458 29.56 7.38 6.67
C GLY A 458 28.67 7.14 5.46
N VAL A 459 27.54 6.49 5.66
CA VAL A 459 26.57 6.16 4.61
C VAL A 459 25.21 6.69 5.03
N MET A 460 24.53 7.38 4.12
CA MET A 460 23.14 7.81 4.31
C MET A 460 22.25 6.57 4.24
N ALA A 461 21.31 6.35 5.16
CA ALA A 461 20.54 5.10 5.17
C ALA A 461 19.80 4.79 3.85
N PRO A 462 19.12 5.74 3.17
CA PRO A 462 18.54 5.46 1.85
C PRO A 462 19.59 5.04 0.80
N TYR A 463 20.79 5.62 0.86
CA TYR A 463 21.90 5.20 0.00
C TYR A 463 22.46 3.83 0.41
N LEU A 464 22.45 3.48 1.70
CA LEU A 464 22.78 2.12 2.16
C LEU A 464 21.79 1.09 1.59
N GLN A 465 20.49 1.38 1.60
CA GLN A 465 19.51 0.50 0.95
C GLN A 465 19.83 0.30 -0.54
N GLN A 466 20.12 1.39 -1.26
CA GLN A 466 20.54 1.28 -2.66
C GLN A 466 21.77 0.39 -2.82
N ARG A 467 22.76 0.54 -1.93
CA ARG A 467 23.95 -0.32 -1.91
C ARG A 467 23.60 -1.79 -1.67
N ILE A 468 22.68 -2.09 -0.75
CA ILE A 468 22.21 -3.47 -0.54
C ILE A 468 21.60 -4.03 -1.83
N LEU A 469 20.71 -3.28 -2.48
CA LEU A 469 20.04 -3.75 -3.70
C LEU A 469 21.03 -4.01 -4.85
N ARG A 470 22.02 -3.16 -5.03
CA ARG A 470 22.98 -3.28 -6.15
C ARG A 470 24.19 -4.19 -5.84
N GLU A 471 24.56 -4.37 -4.57
CA GLU A 471 25.77 -5.13 -4.17
C GLU A 471 25.44 -6.53 -3.63
N ALA A 472 24.39 -6.69 -2.83
CA ALA A 472 24.13 -7.93 -2.09
C ALA A 472 23.28 -8.92 -2.89
N ARG A 473 23.76 -10.17 -2.97
CA ARG A 473 23.09 -11.27 -3.69
C ARG A 473 22.14 -12.08 -2.83
N ASN A 474 22.30 -11.99 -1.52
CA ASN A 474 21.58 -12.76 -0.51
C ASN A 474 21.52 -11.98 0.82
N LEU A 475 20.82 -12.53 1.80
CA LEU A 475 20.64 -11.93 3.11
C LEU A 475 21.95 -11.73 3.90
N ASP A 476 22.89 -12.68 3.84
CA ASP A 476 24.15 -12.61 4.59
C ASP A 476 25.05 -11.49 4.09
N GLU A 477 25.16 -11.32 2.77
CA GLU A 477 25.88 -10.20 2.16
C GLU A 477 25.26 -8.85 2.54
N ALA A 478 23.92 -8.77 2.62
CA ALA A 478 23.23 -7.57 3.08
C ALA A 478 23.56 -7.23 4.54
N ILE A 479 23.51 -8.23 5.44
CA ILE A 479 23.88 -8.07 6.85
C ILE A 479 25.35 -7.64 6.99
N GLN A 480 26.25 -8.24 6.21
CA GLN A 480 27.67 -7.89 6.22
C GLN A 480 27.90 -6.45 5.75
N LEU A 481 27.17 -6.01 4.72
CA LEU A 481 27.23 -4.64 4.20
C LEU A 481 26.74 -3.61 5.23
N ILE A 482 25.63 -3.89 5.92
CA ILE A 482 25.11 -3.03 7.01
C ILE A 482 26.12 -2.98 8.17
N SER A 483 26.70 -4.12 8.54
CA SER A 483 27.63 -4.22 9.68
C SER A 483 28.99 -3.56 9.42
N SER A 484 29.39 -3.45 8.16
CA SER A 484 30.69 -2.88 7.77
C SER A 484 30.65 -1.39 7.43
N THR A 485 29.48 -0.74 7.51
CA THR A 485 29.28 0.67 7.16
C THR A 485 29.07 1.56 8.38
N GLY A 486 29.41 2.84 8.25
CA GLY A 486 29.18 3.84 9.31
C GLY A 486 27.82 4.50 9.17
N HIS A 487 27.05 4.55 10.25
CA HIS A 487 25.67 5.07 10.27
C HIS A 487 25.55 6.40 11.03
N PHE A 488 24.76 7.35 10.53
CA PHE A 488 24.59 8.64 11.22
C PHE A 488 23.49 8.59 12.29
N GLY A 489 22.29 8.18 11.90
CA GLY A 489 21.14 7.98 12.79
C GLY A 489 20.85 6.52 13.08
N ALA A 490 19.62 6.25 13.52
CA ALA A 490 19.12 4.91 13.72
C ALA A 490 18.04 4.51 12.72
N TRP A 491 18.11 3.25 12.31
CA TRP A 491 17.27 2.66 11.30
C TRP A 491 17.14 1.16 11.51
N THR A 492 16.12 0.59 10.88
CA THR A 492 16.03 -0.85 10.65
C THR A 492 15.95 -1.11 9.16
N SER A 493 16.81 -1.99 8.64
CA SER A 493 16.65 -2.62 7.34
C SER A 493 15.86 -3.91 7.52
N LEU A 494 14.63 -3.94 7.01
CA LEU A 494 13.87 -5.17 6.87
C LEU A 494 14.24 -5.77 5.51
N VAL A 495 14.79 -6.98 5.50
CA VAL A 495 15.36 -7.62 4.31
C VAL A 495 14.73 -8.99 4.10
N ALA A 496 14.32 -9.30 2.87
CA ALA A 496 13.75 -10.59 2.48
C ALA A 496 14.50 -11.17 1.29
N ASP A 497 14.94 -12.42 1.38
CA ASP A 497 15.56 -13.19 0.31
C ASP A 497 14.55 -14.22 -0.23
N ALA A 498 13.93 -13.92 -1.36
CA ALA A 498 12.90 -14.76 -1.93
C ALA A 498 13.41 -16.11 -2.45
N ARG A 499 14.73 -16.30 -2.62
CA ARG A 499 15.30 -17.58 -3.08
C ARG A 499 15.46 -18.56 -1.93
N THR A 500 15.90 -18.09 -0.78
CA THR A 500 16.13 -18.96 0.40
C THR A 500 14.93 -19.00 1.34
N GLY A 501 13.98 -18.07 1.20
CA GLY A 501 12.88 -17.90 2.13
C GLY A 501 13.28 -17.16 3.41
N GLU A 502 14.52 -16.68 3.50
CA GLU A 502 15.04 -16.03 4.69
C GLU A 502 14.64 -14.55 4.78
N VAL A 503 14.42 -14.10 6.00
CA VAL A 503 14.02 -12.74 6.34
C VAL A 503 14.81 -12.29 7.55
N ALA A 504 15.27 -11.04 7.57
CA ALA A 504 15.81 -10.43 8.78
C ALA A 504 15.36 -8.99 8.99
N SER A 505 15.25 -8.63 10.27
CA SER A 505 15.23 -7.25 10.74
C SER A 505 16.62 -6.91 11.29
N VAL A 506 17.33 -6.01 10.60
CA VAL A 506 18.68 -5.58 10.96
C VAL A 506 18.64 -4.13 11.44
N GLU A 507 18.85 -3.96 12.74
CA GLU A 507 18.75 -2.69 13.43
C GLU A 507 20.13 -2.06 13.57
N PHE A 508 20.24 -0.76 13.33
CA PHE A 508 21.51 -0.06 13.46
C PHE A 508 21.33 1.38 13.94
N SER A 509 22.38 1.90 14.56
CA SER A 509 22.54 3.26 15.03
C SER A 509 23.95 3.76 14.72
N GLY A 510 24.28 5.00 15.09
CA GLY A 510 25.65 5.49 14.99
C GLY A 510 26.66 4.74 15.86
N LYS A 511 26.21 3.86 16.77
CA LYS A 511 27.06 3.10 17.68
C LYS A 511 27.03 1.59 17.46
N ARG A 512 25.87 1.01 17.13
CA ARG A 512 25.65 -0.45 17.16
C ARG A 512 24.92 -0.92 15.90
N VAL A 513 25.16 -2.17 15.51
CA VAL A 513 24.38 -2.92 14.52
C VAL A 513 23.99 -4.24 15.18
N GLN A 514 22.74 -4.67 15.03
CA GLN A 514 22.21 -5.91 15.58
C GLN A 514 21.26 -6.55 14.56
N VAL A 515 21.40 -7.85 14.32
CA VAL A 515 20.32 -8.64 13.69
C VAL A 515 19.30 -8.96 14.78
N ALA A 516 18.21 -8.21 14.83
CA ALA A 516 17.22 -8.31 15.90
C ALA A 516 16.36 -9.57 15.78
N ARG A 517 15.97 -9.91 14.54
CA ARG A 517 15.24 -11.13 14.21
C ARG A 517 15.72 -11.66 12.86
N ARG A 518 15.85 -12.99 12.74
CA ARG A 518 16.08 -13.70 11.48
C ARG A 518 15.25 -14.98 11.49
N VAL A 519 14.46 -15.19 10.45
CA VAL A 519 13.58 -16.35 10.29
C VAL A 519 13.64 -16.88 8.86
N GLN A 520 13.20 -18.13 8.64
CA GLN A 520 13.14 -18.73 7.32
C GLN A 520 11.76 -19.33 7.06
N ASN A 521 11.14 -18.97 5.93
CA ASN A 521 9.78 -19.38 5.55
C ASN A 521 8.69 -18.99 6.57
N GLU A 522 8.96 -17.97 7.37
CA GLU A 522 8.04 -17.41 8.36
C GLU A 522 7.70 -15.96 8.00
N ALA A 523 6.68 -15.44 8.66
CA ALA A 523 6.30 -14.04 8.55
C ALA A 523 7.02 -13.18 9.59
N LEU A 524 7.24 -11.90 9.28
CA LEU A 524 7.93 -10.97 10.18
C LEU A 524 7.43 -9.54 9.97
N GLY A 525 6.93 -8.88 11.03
CA GLY A 525 6.59 -7.45 11.03
C GLY A 525 7.76 -6.53 11.40
N GLN A 526 7.67 -5.23 11.19
CA GLN A 526 8.60 -4.22 11.72
C GLN A 526 7.90 -2.87 11.77
N THR A 527 8.11 -2.11 12.84
CA THR A 527 7.62 -0.73 12.97
C THR A 527 8.77 0.19 13.38
N ASN A 528 8.52 1.28 14.13
CA ASN A 528 9.49 2.31 14.49
C ASN A 528 10.07 2.19 15.92
N HIS A 529 10.20 0.96 16.43
CA HIS A 529 10.97 0.68 17.63
C HIS A 529 11.95 -0.46 17.40
N PHE A 530 12.99 -0.48 18.21
CA PHE A 530 13.93 -1.59 18.24
C PHE A 530 13.32 -2.81 18.92
N LEU A 531 13.63 -3.98 18.36
CA LEU A 531 13.26 -5.31 18.82
C LEU A 531 14.48 -6.03 19.38
N GLY A 532 15.68 -5.64 18.93
CA GLY A 532 16.93 -6.12 19.46
C GLY A 532 17.13 -5.62 20.88
N SER A 533 17.27 -6.54 21.83
CA SER A 533 17.43 -6.21 23.25
C SER A 533 18.62 -5.29 23.53
N GLU A 534 19.70 -5.37 22.74
CA GLU A 534 20.84 -4.48 22.90
C GLU A 534 20.56 -3.07 22.36
N MET A 535 19.65 -2.91 21.42
CA MET A 535 19.35 -1.60 20.84
C MET A 535 18.44 -0.76 21.76
N ASN A 536 17.67 -1.40 22.64
CA ASN A 536 16.69 -0.74 23.52
C ASN A 536 17.26 0.37 24.41
N GLU A 537 18.49 0.24 24.92
CA GLU A 537 19.13 1.29 25.76
C GLU A 537 19.41 2.60 25.00
N GLN A 538 19.28 2.59 23.68
CA GLN A 538 19.54 3.72 22.80
C GLN A 538 18.25 4.32 22.23
N PHE A 539 17.12 3.65 22.45
CA PHE A 539 15.81 3.99 21.94
C PHE A 539 15.15 5.05 22.80
N PHE A 540 14.40 5.95 22.16
CA PHE A 540 13.41 6.76 22.86
C PHE A 540 12.30 7.11 21.88
N THR A 541 11.15 7.56 22.40
CA THR A 541 10.12 8.20 21.58
C THR A 541 9.84 9.59 22.12
N TYR A 542 9.55 10.55 21.25
CA TYR A 542 9.37 11.95 21.67
C TYR A 542 8.11 12.19 22.53
N ASN A 543 7.13 11.27 22.50
CA ASN A 543 5.99 11.23 23.41
C ASN A 543 5.56 9.77 23.66
N TYR A 544 4.79 9.53 24.72
CA TYR A 544 4.39 8.16 25.08
C TYR A 544 3.45 7.54 24.04
N ASN A 545 2.63 8.35 23.38
CA ASN A 545 1.70 7.85 22.36
C ASN A 545 2.42 7.31 21.12
N LYS A 546 3.61 7.82 20.78
CA LYS A 546 4.47 7.31 19.71
C LYS A 546 5.00 5.92 20.04
N GLN A 547 5.30 5.63 21.32
CA GLN A 547 5.63 4.28 21.76
C GLN A 547 4.43 3.34 21.58
N LEU A 548 3.27 3.70 22.15
CA LEU A 548 2.03 2.92 22.00
C LEU A 548 1.67 2.69 20.53
N GLU A 549 1.88 3.71 19.69
CA GLU A 549 1.65 3.65 18.26
C GLU A 549 2.50 2.57 17.58
N SER A 550 3.80 2.55 17.86
CA SER A 550 4.71 1.59 17.24
C SER A 550 4.46 0.16 17.73
N GLU A 551 4.15 0.00 19.02
CA GLU A 551 3.83 -1.29 19.64
C GLU A 551 2.51 -1.85 19.11
N SER A 552 1.44 -1.06 19.11
CA SER A 552 0.12 -1.44 18.61
C SER A 552 0.18 -1.94 17.17
N ARG A 553 0.86 -1.19 16.28
CA ARG A 553 1.00 -1.59 14.86
C ARG A 553 1.67 -2.93 14.70
N LEU A 554 2.73 -3.19 15.48
CA LEU A 554 3.45 -4.45 15.42
C LEU A 554 2.59 -5.59 15.97
N GLN A 555 1.90 -5.36 17.09
CA GLN A 555 1.01 -6.35 17.68
C GLN A 555 -0.16 -6.72 16.76
N VAL A 556 -0.78 -5.73 16.09
CA VAL A 556 -1.85 -5.97 15.12
C VAL A 556 -1.35 -6.79 13.95
N ILE A 557 -0.23 -6.40 13.33
CA ILE A 557 0.26 -7.15 12.17
C ILE A 557 0.70 -8.56 12.55
N ASP A 558 1.39 -8.75 13.68
CA ASP A 558 1.79 -10.08 14.14
C ASP A 558 0.56 -10.97 14.45
N SER A 559 -0.53 -10.38 14.97
CA SER A 559 -1.80 -11.09 15.19
C SER A 559 -2.49 -11.48 13.88
N GLU A 560 -2.54 -10.59 12.90
CA GLU A 560 -3.13 -10.86 11.58
C GLU A 560 -2.32 -11.91 10.79
N LEU A 561 -0.99 -11.90 10.94
CA LEU A 561 -0.11 -12.92 10.38
C LEU A 561 -0.35 -14.30 11.01
N ALA A 562 -0.51 -14.35 12.33
CA ALA A 562 -0.85 -15.58 13.04
C ALA A 562 -2.24 -16.11 12.60
N LEU A 563 -3.23 -15.23 12.43
CA LEU A 563 -4.54 -15.59 11.90
C LEU A 563 -4.46 -16.13 10.47
N ALA A 564 -3.66 -15.50 9.60
CA ALA A 564 -3.46 -15.96 8.24
C ALA A 564 -2.86 -17.38 8.20
N LEU A 565 -1.93 -17.68 9.12
CA LEU A 565 -1.36 -19.02 9.27
C LEU A 565 -2.39 -20.05 9.71
N GLU A 566 -3.26 -19.69 10.64
CA GLU A 566 -4.32 -20.58 11.10
C GLU A 566 -5.35 -20.85 9.99
N LEU A 567 -5.75 -19.81 9.24
CA LEU A 567 -6.63 -19.96 8.07
C LEU A 567 -5.98 -20.80 6.96
N LYS A 568 -4.67 -20.69 6.77
CA LYS A 568 -3.93 -21.57 5.86
C LYS A 568 -4.00 -23.03 6.31
N ARG A 569 -3.79 -23.31 7.60
CA ARG A 569 -3.81 -24.68 8.15
C ARG A 569 -5.20 -25.31 8.14
N THR A 570 -6.23 -24.54 8.48
CA THR A 570 -7.60 -25.05 8.67
C THR A 570 -8.45 -24.99 7.41
N GLN A 571 -8.23 -24.00 6.54
CA GLN A 571 -9.07 -23.73 5.37
C GLN A 571 -8.28 -23.72 4.06
N ASN A 572 -6.97 -23.99 4.09
CA ASN A 572 -6.07 -23.88 2.94
C ASN A 572 -6.08 -22.50 2.27
N ARG A 573 -6.49 -21.45 3.00
CA ARG A 573 -6.52 -20.08 2.49
C ARG A 573 -5.10 -19.52 2.43
N VAL A 574 -4.71 -18.98 1.27
CA VAL A 574 -3.39 -18.38 1.06
C VAL A 574 -3.48 -16.85 1.10
N VAL A 575 -2.37 -16.21 1.44
CA VAL A 575 -2.18 -14.77 1.36
C VAL A 575 -1.93 -14.40 -0.10
N GLU A 576 -2.77 -13.52 -0.62
CA GLU A 576 -2.68 -12.94 -1.96
C GLU A 576 -2.47 -11.42 -1.87
N ILE A 577 -2.26 -10.77 -3.01
CA ILE A 577 -1.99 -9.32 -3.07
C ILE A 577 -3.09 -8.49 -2.40
N ASP A 578 -4.36 -8.86 -2.56
CA ASP A 578 -5.49 -8.11 -1.98
C ASP A 578 -5.46 -8.14 -0.46
N TRP A 579 -5.09 -9.29 0.14
CA TRP A 579 -4.88 -9.38 1.59
C TRP A 579 -3.77 -8.44 2.05
N VAL A 580 -2.64 -8.40 1.33
CA VAL A 580 -1.51 -7.53 1.68
C VAL A 580 -1.91 -6.05 1.62
N VAL A 581 -2.65 -5.67 0.57
CA VAL A 581 -3.16 -4.30 0.38
C VAL A 581 -4.15 -3.92 1.49
N ASP A 582 -5.09 -4.79 1.85
CA ASP A 582 -6.04 -4.54 2.93
C ASP A 582 -5.35 -4.31 4.29
N HIS A 583 -4.23 -4.99 4.55
CA HIS A 583 -3.50 -4.88 5.82
C HIS A 583 -2.58 -3.65 5.87
N LEU A 584 -2.01 -3.24 4.73
CA LEU A 584 -1.35 -1.94 4.61
C LEU A 584 -2.33 -0.78 4.83
N ALA A 585 -3.58 -0.92 4.38
CA ALA A 585 -4.65 0.03 4.64
C ALA A 585 -5.32 -0.15 6.02
N GLY A 586 -4.81 -1.01 6.90
CA GLY A 586 -5.47 -1.41 8.14
C GLY A 586 -5.73 -0.27 9.15
N HIS A 587 -6.90 -0.33 9.78
CA HIS A 587 -7.42 0.66 10.74
C HIS A 587 -7.71 0.05 12.12
N GLN A 588 -6.99 -1.01 12.46
CA GLN A 588 -7.07 -1.68 13.76
C GLN A 588 -5.96 -1.16 14.70
N ASP A 589 -6.34 -0.85 15.94
CA ASP A 589 -5.49 -0.52 17.09
C ASP A 589 -5.54 -1.70 18.06
N ALA A 590 -4.38 -2.13 18.57
CA ALA A 590 -4.28 -3.28 19.48
C ALA A 590 -4.98 -3.04 20.82
N PHE A 591 -5.16 -1.79 21.21
CA PHE A 591 -5.67 -1.38 22.51
C PHE A 591 -7.10 -0.83 22.47
N GLU A 592 -7.49 -0.20 21.35
CA GLU A 592 -8.77 0.52 21.22
C GLU A 592 -9.71 -0.02 20.13
N GLY A 593 -9.29 -1.01 19.34
CA GLY A 593 -10.18 -1.52 18.29
C GLY A 593 -10.06 -0.76 16.97
N PHE A 594 -11.18 -0.65 16.26
CA PHE A 594 -11.25 0.05 14.97
C PHE A 594 -11.20 1.58 15.14
N ARG A 595 -10.33 2.26 14.39
CA ARG A 595 -10.19 3.73 14.41
C ARG A 595 -9.49 4.27 13.16
N SER A 596 -9.66 5.56 12.87
CA SER A 596 -8.99 6.25 11.74
C SER A 596 -7.46 6.31 11.87
N PHE A 597 -6.92 7.07 12.83
CA PHE A 597 -5.48 7.34 12.93
C PHE A 597 -4.96 7.20 14.36
N GLY A 598 -3.65 7.35 14.54
CA GLY A 598 -2.99 7.25 15.84
C GLY A 598 -2.14 6.00 15.89
N ARG A 599 -2.71 4.83 16.23
CA ARG A 599 -1.95 3.58 16.49
C ARG A 599 -2.22 2.44 15.50
N THR A 600 -2.78 2.79 14.33
CA THR A 600 -3.16 1.87 13.26
C THR A 600 -2.05 1.69 12.21
N ALA A 601 -2.19 0.71 11.32
CA ALA A 601 -1.23 0.44 10.24
C ALA A 601 -1.05 1.65 9.31
N THR A 602 -2.16 2.32 9.01
CA THR A 602 -2.23 3.57 8.24
C THR A 602 -2.07 4.81 9.12
N LYS A 603 -1.38 5.84 8.63
CA LYS A 603 -1.21 7.13 9.31
C LYS A 603 -1.71 8.26 8.43
N ALA A 604 -1.99 9.42 9.05
CA ALA A 604 -2.42 10.62 8.31
C ALA A 604 -1.38 11.05 7.26
N TYR A 605 -0.11 10.83 7.56
CA TYR A 605 1.03 11.08 6.68
C TYR A 605 1.60 9.80 6.02
N THR A 606 0.81 8.73 5.86
CA THR A 606 1.22 7.62 4.98
C THR A 606 1.22 8.13 3.55
N VAL A 607 2.42 8.32 2.98
CA VAL A 607 2.63 8.95 1.68
C VAL A 607 2.94 7.96 0.56
N MET A 608 3.19 6.71 0.89
CA MET A 608 3.34 5.66 -0.11
C MET A 608 3.21 4.30 0.55
N SER A 609 2.54 3.38 -0.15
CA SER A 609 2.54 1.97 0.25
C SER A 609 3.11 1.14 -0.89
N THR A 610 3.97 0.18 -0.57
CA THR A 610 4.68 -0.64 -1.54
C THR A 610 4.57 -2.11 -1.19
N VAL A 611 4.42 -2.97 -2.20
CA VAL A 611 4.49 -4.43 -2.06
C VAL A 611 5.46 -4.98 -3.08
N VAL A 612 6.38 -5.83 -2.64
CA VAL A 612 7.31 -6.56 -3.51
C VAL A 612 7.00 -8.04 -3.41
N ASN A 613 6.75 -8.72 -4.52
CA ASN A 613 6.81 -10.18 -4.60
C ASN A 613 8.14 -10.61 -5.22
N GLY A 614 9.15 -10.84 -4.37
CA GLY A 614 10.53 -11.07 -4.80
C GLY A 614 10.69 -12.34 -5.65
N ALA A 615 9.86 -13.37 -5.40
CA ALA A 615 9.92 -14.63 -6.13
C ALA A 615 9.39 -14.52 -7.57
N ARG A 616 8.54 -13.52 -7.85
CA ARG A 616 7.92 -13.31 -9.16
C ARG A 616 8.45 -12.08 -9.89
N ASN A 617 9.41 -11.37 -9.30
CA ASN A 617 9.88 -10.07 -9.76
C ASN A 617 8.73 -9.06 -9.91
N GLU A 618 7.75 -9.07 -9.00
CA GLU A 618 6.61 -8.15 -9.06
C GLU A 618 6.77 -7.05 -8.01
N VAL A 619 6.41 -5.83 -8.39
CA VAL A 619 6.41 -4.66 -7.53
C VAL A 619 5.07 -3.94 -7.66
N TRP A 620 4.58 -3.42 -6.55
CA TRP A 620 3.32 -2.70 -6.45
C TRP A 620 3.53 -1.43 -5.65
N LEU A 621 2.97 -0.33 -6.10
CA LEU A 621 3.04 0.95 -5.41
C LEU A 621 1.74 1.74 -5.57
N THR A 622 1.42 2.54 -4.57
CA THR A 622 0.24 3.42 -4.55
C THR A 622 0.38 4.59 -5.52
N LEU A 623 -0.70 4.94 -6.22
CA LEU A 623 -0.79 6.08 -7.15
C LEU A 623 -0.89 7.47 -6.47
N GLY A 624 -1.26 7.52 -5.18
CA GLY A 624 -1.34 8.78 -4.43
C GLY A 624 -2.52 9.69 -4.80
N GLU A 625 -3.57 9.15 -5.43
CA GLU A 625 -4.82 9.87 -5.73
C GLU A 625 -5.78 9.97 -4.54
N ARG A 626 -5.56 9.16 -3.50
CA ARG A 626 -6.28 9.22 -2.23
C ARG A 626 -5.32 9.49 -1.08
N LEU A 627 -5.83 10.16 -0.06
CA LEU A 627 -5.13 10.42 1.20
C LEU A 627 -5.90 9.71 2.33
N PRO A 628 -5.23 8.93 3.19
CA PRO A 628 -3.81 8.55 3.13
C PRO A 628 -3.50 7.63 1.94
N ALA A 629 -2.23 7.56 1.55
CA ALA A 629 -1.82 6.88 0.30
C ALA A 629 -2.14 5.38 0.29
N SER A 630 -2.20 4.71 1.45
CA SER A 630 -2.57 3.28 1.54
C SER A 630 -3.99 2.97 1.07
N HIS A 631 -4.86 3.98 0.91
CA HIS A 631 -6.20 3.84 0.34
C HIS A 631 -6.26 4.14 -1.16
N SER A 632 -5.14 4.53 -1.78
CA SER A 632 -5.01 4.70 -3.22
C SER A 632 -4.99 3.36 -3.95
N ASN A 633 -5.22 3.38 -5.25
CA ASN A 633 -5.00 2.24 -6.11
C ASN A 633 -3.50 1.88 -6.11
N PHE A 634 -3.21 0.59 -5.97
CA PHE A 634 -1.90 -0.02 -6.19
C PHE A 634 -1.78 -0.39 -7.66
N VAL A 635 -0.65 -0.03 -8.27
CA VAL A 635 -0.30 -0.38 -9.66
C VAL A 635 0.76 -1.46 -9.62
N GLY A 636 0.46 -2.62 -10.19
CA GLY A 636 1.40 -3.73 -10.26
C GLY A 636 2.26 -3.68 -11.52
N PHE A 637 3.52 -4.06 -11.37
CA PHE A 637 4.45 -4.30 -12.48
C PHE A 637 5.21 -5.60 -12.25
N ARG A 638 5.46 -6.36 -13.31
CA ARG A 638 6.51 -7.39 -13.33
C ARG A 638 7.76 -6.81 -13.96
N VAL A 639 8.90 -6.97 -13.31
CA VAL A 639 10.19 -6.50 -13.80
C VAL A 639 10.82 -7.57 -14.68
N ASP A 640 11.06 -7.24 -15.95
CA ASP A 640 11.96 -8.00 -16.82
C ASP A 640 13.37 -7.46 -16.66
N TRP A 641 14.19 -8.18 -15.89
CA TRP A 641 15.60 -7.82 -15.66
C TRP A 641 16.47 -7.91 -16.92
N THR A 642 16.08 -8.70 -17.92
CA THR A 642 16.88 -8.88 -19.14
C THR A 642 16.78 -7.66 -20.03
N GLN A 643 15.56 -7.13 -20.19
CA GLN A 643 15.31 -5.91 -20.97
C GLN A 643 15.36 -4.63 -20.11
N LEU A 644 15.40 -4.79 -18.78
CA LEU A 644 15.19 -3.74 -17.78
C LEU A 644 13.90 -2.96 -18.07
N GLN A 645 12.79 -3.69 -18.14
CA GLN A 645 11.47 -3.15 -18.45
C GLN A 645 10.46 -3.47 -17.35
N ALA A 646 9.52 -2.54 -17.12
CA ALA A 646 8.37 -2.78 -16.27
C ALA A 646 7.19 -3.22 -17.14
N ILE A 647 6.72 -4.44 -16.95
CA ILE A 647 5.55 -5.01 -17.63
C ILE A 647 4.32 -4.72 -16.76
N PRO A 648 3.36 -3.89 -17.21
CA PRO A 648 2.13 -3.63 -16.48
C PRO A 648 1.40 -4.92 -16.06
N LEU A 649 0.97 -4.97 -14.81
CA LEU A 649 0.03 -5.96 -14.29
C LEU A 649 -1.34 -5.29 -14.07
N GLN A 650 -2.14 -5.85 -13.17
CA GLN A 650 -3.41 -5.25 -12.78
C GLN A 650 -3.24 -4.09 -11.79
N THR A 651 -4.32 -3.32 -11.62
CA THR A 651 -4.49 -2.46 -10.45
C THR A 651 -5.28 -3.22 -9.39
N THR A 652 -5.05 -2.90 -8.12
CA THR A 652 -5.89 -3.37 -7.00
C THR A 652 -5.98 -2.27 -5.95
N ARG A 653 -6.94 -2.36 -5.04
CA ARG A 653 -7.17 -1.39 -3.98
C ARG A 653 -7.74 -2.10 -2.75
N VAL A 654 -7.58 -1.46 -1.59
CA VAL A 654 -8.29 -1.88 -0.38
C VAL A 654 -9.78 -2.04 -0.66
N SER A 655 -10.33 -3.19 -0.27
CA SER A 655 -11.75 -3.53 -0.42
C SER A 655 -12.46 -3.69 0.93
N ARG A 656 -11.67 -3.85 2.01
CA ARG A 656 -12.15 -4.03 3.39
C ARG A 656 -13.12 -2.95 3.87
N PHE A 657 -13.12 -1.76 3.24
CA PHE A 657 -13.91 -0.60 3.67
C PHE A 657 -14.97 -0.15 2.65
N ASP A 658 -15.25 -0.96 1.61
CA ASP A 658 -16.23 -0.60 0.56
C ASP A 658 -17.65 -0.41 1.12
N SER A 659 -17.97 -1.01 2.27
CA SER A 659 -19.24 -0.81 2.97
C SER A 659 -19.31 0.49 3.77
N MET A 660 -18.21 1.23 3.90
CA MET A 660 -18.11 2.49 4.66
C MET A 660 -17.46 3.61 3.82
N PRO A 661 -18.06 3.98 2.66
CA PRO A 661 -17.46 4.92 1.72
C PRO A 661 -17.45 6.38 2.21
N ASN A 662 -18.32 6.77 3.14
CA ASN A 662 -18.27 8.10 3.75
C ASN A 662 -17.14 8.18 4.78
N TRP A 663 -16.98 7.15 5.60
CA TRP A 663 -15.88 7.05 6.54
C TRP A 663 -14.53 7.07 5.82
N GLU A 664 -14.37 6.33 4.72
CA GLU A 664 -13.13 6.37 3.96
C GLU A 664 -12.83 7.78 3.41
N ARG A 665 -13.85 8.48 2.90
CA ARG A 665 -13.71 9.90 2.49
C ARG A 665 -13.35 10.81 3.66
N SER A 666 -13.80 10.49 4.87
CA SER A 666 -13.44 11.25 6.08
C SER A 666 -11.94 11.21 6.39
N LEU A 667 -11.25 10.11 6.03
CA LEU A 667 -9.81 9.97 6.21
C LEU A 667 -9.07 11.08 5.45
N GLY A 668 -9.43 11.30 4.18
CA GLY A 668 -8.85 12.37 3.36
C GLY A 668 -9.10 13.77 3.93
N LYS A 669 -10.25 13.99 4.56
CA LYS A 669 -10.58 15.25 5.24
C LYS A 669 -9.73 15.49 6.48
N TYR A 670 -9.48 14.45 7.28
CA TYR A 670 -8.54 14.55 8.39
C TYR A 670 -7.11 14.84 7.92
N VAL A 671 -6.65 14.19 6.84
CA VAL A 671 -5.31 14.47 6.28
C VAL A 671 -5.23 15.90 5.76
N GLN A 672 -6.28 16.40 5.09
CA GLN A 672 -6.33 17.80 4.68
C GLN A 672 -6.25 18.73 5.89
N ALA A 673 -6.98 18.45 6.97
CA ALA A 673 -6.90 19.24 8.19
C ALA A 673 -5.48 19.30 8.76
N PHE A 674 -4.74 18.19 8.72
CA PHE A 674 -3.33 18.16 9.12
C PHE A 674 -2.47 19.08 8.24
N VAL A 675 -2.65 19.02 6.91
CA VAL A 675 -1.95 19.91 5.96
C VAL A 675 -2.26 21.38 6.26
N GLU A 676 -3.54 21.73 6.44
CA GLU A 676 -3.98 23.09 6.78
C GLU A 676 -3.35 23.58 8.09
N TYR A 677 -3.31 22.73 9.12
CA TYR A 677 -2.68 23.03 10.40
C TYR A 677 -1.17 23.30 10.26
N GLU A 678 -0.45 22.47 9.51
CA GLU A 678 0.99 22.65 9.29
C GLU A 678 1.31 23.94 8.52
N GLU A 679 0.35 24.48 7.78
CA GLU A 679 0.45 25.76 7.08
C GLU A 679 -0.01 26.96 7.92
N GLY A 680 -0.39 26.73 9.19
CA GLY A 680 -0.89 27.76 10.09
C GLY A 680 -2.31 28.22 9.77
N ARG A 681 -3.05 27.49 8.91
CA ARG A 681 -4.45 27.77 8.55
C ARG A 681 -5.40 27.02 9.47
N ASN A 682 -5.33 27.35 10.75
CA ASN A 682 -6.01 26.61 11.81
C ASN A 682 -7.54 26.62 11.69
N ASP A 683 -8.14 27.71 11.20
CA ASP A 683 -9.60 27.78 10.97
C ASP A 683 -10.05 26.78 9.89
N GLN A 684 -9.28 26.68 8.80
CA GLN A 684 -9.51 25.69 7.75
C GLN A 684 -9.33 24.26 8.28
N ALA A 685 -8.31 24.03 9.13
CA ALA A 685 -8.13 22.72 9.78
C ALA A 685 -9.37 22.31 10.61
N VAL A 686 -9.98 23.23 11.37
CA VAL A 686 -11.22 22.98 12.11
C VAL A 686 -12.40 22.66 11.18
N SER A 687 -12.51 23.38 10.06
CA SER A 687 -13.54 23.13 9.04
C SER A 687 -13.41 21.72 8.45
N GLU A 688 -12.20 21.32 8.07
CA GLU A 688 -11.92 19.99 7.50
C GLU A 688 -12.16 18.87 8.53
N LEU A 689 -11.78 19.07 9.80
CA LEU A 689 -12.09 18.12 10.88
C LEU A 689 -13.59 17.97 11.12
N SER A 690 -14.34 19.08 11.05
CA SER A 690 -15.79 19.04 11.21
C SER A 690 -16.47 18.27 10.07
N GLU A 691 -15.98 18.44 8.85
CA GLU A 691 -16.45 17.66 7.70
C GLU A 691 -16.06 16.18 7.81
N ALA A 692 -14.85 15.86 8.31
CA ALA A 692 -14.45 14.49 8.59
C ALA A 692 -15.39 13.81 9.60
N ILE A 693 -15.72 14.49 10.71
CA ILE A 693 -16.69 14.01 11.72
C ILE A 693 -18.05 13.75 11.06
N ARG A 694 -18.55 14.70 10.27
CA ARG A 694 -19.84 14.58 9.59
C ARG A 694 -19.86 13.37 8.65
N LEU A 695 -18.84 13.20 7.82
CA LEU A 695 -18.73 12.08 6.87
C LEU A 695 -18.66 10.73 7.60
N ALA A 696 -17.82 10.58 8.63
CA ALA A 696 -17.76 9.33 9.40
C ALA A 696 -19.11 8.97 10.02
N SER A 697 -19.85 9.96 10.53
CA SER A 697 -21.18 9.73 11.12
C SER A 697 -22.24 9.21 10.14
N LEU A 698 -22.09 9.47 8.84
CA LEU A 698 -23.02 8.95 7.81
C LEU A 698 -22.92 7.43 7.64
N ASP A 699 -21.79 6.84 8.01
CA ASP A 699 -21.59 5.38 8.06
C ASP A 699 -21.68 4.85 9.50
N TYR A 700 -22.27 5.63 10.42
CA TYR A 700 -22.44 5.30 11.84
C TYR A 700 -21.12 5.05 12.58
N VAL A 701 -20.02 5.63 12.11
CA VAL A 701 -18.71 5.54 12.76
C VAL A 701 -18.48 6.78 13.62
N THR A 702 -18.14 6.57 14.90
CA THR A 702 -17.71 7.63 15.81
C THR A 702 -16.19 7.66 15.88
N GLU A 703 -15.58 8.69 15.30
CA GLU A 703 -14.11 8.83 15.25
C GLU A 703 -13.60 9.74 16.37
N TYR A 704 -13.35 9.17 17.55
CA TYR A 704 -12.75 9.89 18.68
C TYR A 704 -11.47 10.68 18.33
N PRO A 705 -10.56 10.18 17.46
CA PRO A 705 -9.41 10.97 17.01
C PRO A 705 -9.79 12.33 16.40
N TYR A 706 -10.89 12.41 15.66
CA TYR A 706 -11.30 13.64 14.97
C TYR A 706 -11.78 14.70 15.96
N TYR A 707 -12.62 14.30 16.93
CA TYR A 707 -13.07 15.17 18.01
C TYR A 707 -11.90 15.65 18.86
N TYR A 708 -10.99 14.75 19.19
CA TYR A 708 -9.81 15.09 20.00
C TYR A 708 -8.93 16.13 19.28
N MET A 709 -8.63 15.94 17.99
CA MET A 709 -7.86 16.91 17.22
C MET A 709 -8.59 18.26 17.06
N ARG A 710 -9.91 18.23 16.80
CA ARG A 710 -10.67 19.48 16.65
C ARG A 710 -10.69 20.27 17.94
N ALA A 711 -10.88 19.62 19.08
CA ALA A 711 -10.82 20.24 20.40
C ALA A 711 -9.46 20.92 20.67
N ARG A 712 -8.36 20.27 20.24
CA ARG A 712 -7.00 20.81 20.38
C ARG A 712 -6.76 22.03 19.50
N VAL A 713 -7.14 21.99 18.22
CA VAL A 713 -6.98 23.13 17.29
C VAL A 713 -7.87 24.31 17.70
N LEU A 714 -9.12 24.05 18.11
CA LEU A 714 -10.02 25.08 18.66
C LEU A 714 -9.43 25.77 19.90
N GLY A 715 -8.72 25.01 20.74
CA GLY A 715 -8.00 25.55 21.89
C GLY A 715 -6.89 26.54 21.50
N GLU A 716 -6.09 26.22 20.48
CA GLU A 716 -5.07 27.16 19.96
C GLU A 716 -5.68 28.43 19.34
N LEU A 717 -6.89 28.33 18.79
CA LEU A 717 -7.69 29.46 18.30
C LEU A 717 -8.41 30.25 19.41
N ASN A 718 -8.25 29.85 20.69
CA ASN A 718 -8.99 30.39 21.83
C ASN A 718 -10.52 30.25 21.74
N GLN A 719 -11.03 29.32 20.93
CA GLN A 719 -12.47 29.02 20.79
C GLN A 719 -12.91 27.99 21.85
N TRP A 720 -12.68 28.33 23.12
CA TRP A 720 -12.80 27.40 24.25
C TRP A 720 -14.21 26.83 24.46
N GLN A 721 -15.25 27.59 24.11
CA GLN A 721 -16.64 27.11 24.23
C GLN A 721 -16.93 25.94 23.28
N GLU A 722 -16.48 26.03 22.03
CA GLU A 722 -16.62 24.96 21.05
C GLU A 722 -15.70 23.78 21.39
N ALA A 723 -14.44 24.06 21.77
CA ALA A 723 -13.52 23.03 22.23
C ALA A 723 -14.09 22.23 23.42
N SER A 724 -14.78 22.91 24.35
CA SER A 724 -15.38 22.27 25.51
C SER A 724 -16.47 21.27 25.13
N LYS A 725 -17.23 21.50 24.05
CA LYS A 725 -18.23 20.52 23.59
C LYS A 725 -17.59 19.20 23.16
N ASP A 726 -16.49 19.27 22.42
CA ASP A 726 -15.73 18.09 22.01
C ASP A 726 -15.07 17.40 23.21
N TRP A 727 -14.52 18.17 24.16
CA TRP A 727 -13.96 17.62 25.40
C TRP A 727 -15.00 16.93 26.28
N GLU A 728 -16.19 17.49 26.43
CA GLU A 728 -17.29 16.86 27.17
C GLU A 728 -17.77 15.59 26.47
N PHE A 729 -17.85 15.59 25.14
CA PHE A 729 -18.15 14.40 24.36
C PHE A 729 -17.10 13.30 24.59
N LEU A 730 -15.81 13.62 24.49
CA LEU A 730 -14.71 12.68 24.72
C LEU A 730 -14.69 12.18 26.16
N TRP A 731 -14.92 13.04 27.15
CA TRP A 731 -14.95 12.66 28.55
C TRP A 731 -16.13 11.72 28.85
N SER A 732 -17.29 11.98 28.26
CA SER A 732 -18.48 11.14 28.42
C SER A 732 -18.31 9.75 27.81
N ASN A 733 -17.53 9.65 26.73
CA ASN A 733 -17.21 8.38 26.05
C ASN A 733 -15.81 7.86 26.38
N ARG A 734 -15.19 8.34 27.47
CA ARG A 734 -13.80 8.03 27.80
C ARG A 734 -13.55 6.54 27.93
N GLU A 735 -14.53 5.74 28.31
CA GLU A 735 -14.37 4.29 28.48
C GLU A 735 -13.96 3.55 27.22
N GLU A 736 -14.26 4.12 26.04
CA GLU A 736 -13.84 3.63 24.72
C GLU A 736 -12.37 3.96 24.39
N LEU A 737 -11.70 4.75 25.23
CA LEU A 737 -10.31 5.18 25.02
C LEU A 737 -9.34 4.32 25.84
N HIS A 738 -8.11 4.20 25.36
CA HIS A 738 -7.00 3.66 26.14
C HIS A 738 -6.75 4.52 27.38
N GLN A 739 -6.18 3.94 28.44
CA GLN A 739 -5.86 4.63 29.69
C GLN A 739 -5.09 5.94 29.49
N TYR A 740 -4.15 5.95 28.54
CA TYR A 740 -3.42 7.17 28.19
C TYR A 740 -4.33 8.23 27.56
N GLY A 741 -5.18 7.85 26.60
CA GLY A 741 -6.16 8.75 25.98
C GLY A 741 -7.17 9.32 27.00
N LYS A 742 -7.68 8.47 27.90
CA LYS A 742 -8.52 8.87 29.05
C LYS A 742 -7.83 9.95 29.88
N ALA A 743 -6.56 9.72 30.24
CA ALA A 743 -5.79 10.67 31.04
C ALA A 743 -5.57 12.00 30.32
N LEU A 744 -5.25 11.97 29.02
CA LEU A 744 -5.07 13.18 28.22
C LEU A 744 -6.36 13.97 28.08
N VAL A 745 -7.51 13.32 27.86
CA VAL A 745 -8.82 13.99 27.82
C VAL A 745 -9.10 14.67 29.17
N GLY A 746 -8.87 14.00 30.29
CA GLY A 746 -9.04 14.61 31.62
C GLY A 746 -8.13 15.81 31.86
N LEU A 747 -6.85 15.71 31.48
CA LEU A 747 -5.86 16.79 31.60
C LEU A 747 -6.23 17.98 30.70
N PHE A 748 -6.41 17.76 29.41
CA PHE A 748 -6.60 18.85 28.45
C PHE A 748 -7.99 19.49 28.55
N SER A 749 -9.02 18.73 28.87
CA SER A 749 -10.33 19.32 29.17
C SER A 749 -10.31 20.19 30.43
N SER A 750 -9.48 19.86 31.42
CA SER A 750 -9.28 20.68 32.64
C SER A 750 -8.51 21.99 32.36
N ILE A 751 -7.66 22.01 31.33
CA ILE A 751 -6.98 23.22 30.85
C ILE A 751 -7.96 24.09 30.05
N ALA A 752 -8.74 23.48 29.16
CA ALA A 752 -9.72 24.17 28.31
C ALA A 752 -10.92 24.72 29.11
N GLY A 753 -11.38 23.96 30.09
CA GLY A 753 -12.57 24.21 30.88
C GLY A 753 -12.36 25.24 31.98
N ARG A 754 -12.10 26.51 31.61
CA ARG A 754 -12.04 27.63 32.57
C ARG A 754 -13.33 27.81 33.36
N GLU A 755 -14.45 27.36 32.79
CA GLU A 755 -15.79 27.42 33.38
C GLU A 755 -16.22 26.09 34.03
N LEU A 756 -15.38 25.04 34.01
CA LEU A 756 -15.70 23.81 34.71
C LEU A 756 -15.84 24.08 36.20
N ALA A 757 -16.89 23.53 36.80
CA ALA A 757 -17.07 23.61 38.24
C ALA A 757 -15.84 22.99 38.94
N PRO A 758 -15.30 23.62 40.01
CA PRO A 758 -14.03 23.20 40.63
C PRO A 758 -13.96 21.71 40.97
N GLN A 759 -15.06 21.13 41.43
CA GLN A 759 -15.17 19.70 41.75
C GLN A 759 -15.05 18.79 40.53
N ILE A 760 -15.57 19.20 39.37
CA ILE A 760 -15.46 18.44 38.11
C ILE A 760 -14.00 18.47 37.64
N LYS A 761 -13.39 19.67 37.67
CA LYS A 761 -11.98 19.85 37.32
C LYS A 761 -11.06 19.00 38.21
N ALA A 762 -11.26 19.04 39.53
CA ALA A 762 -10.50 18.23 40.48
C ALA A 762 -10.63 16.73 40.17
N HIS A 763 -11.85 16.24 39.98
CA HIS A 763 -12.10 14.83 39.66
C HIS A 763 -11.38 14.37 38.37
N ARG A 764 -11.39 15.20 37.32
CA ARG A 764 -10.68 14.90 36.07
C ARG A 764 -9.18 14.84 36.26
N LEU A 765 -8.60 15.82 36.95
CA LEU A 765 -7.17 15.88 37.22
C LEU A 765 -6.70 14.69 38.09
N ASP A 766 -7.46 14.33 39.12
CA ASP A 766 -7.15 13.19 39.99
C ASP A 766 -7.20 11.86 39.22
N THR A 767 -8.20 11.70 38.35
CA THR A 767 -8.32 10.53 37.47
C THR A 767 -7.13 10.45 36.51
N SER A 768 -6.77 11.57 35.86
CA SER A 768 -5.60 11.64 34.97
C SER A 768 -4.30 11.34 35.71
N ALA A 769 -4.10 11.88 36.91
CA ALA A 769 -2.90 11.64 37.71
C ALA A 769 -2.76 10.16 38.08
N TRP A 770 -3.86 9.52 38.49
CA TRP A 770 -3.88 8.11 38.82
C TRP A 770 -3.52 7.24 37.61
N LEU A 771 -4.16 7.47 36.46
CA LEU A 771 -3.88 6.73 35.22
C LEU A 771 -2.43 6.90 34.74
N LEU A 772 -1.91 8.13 34.73
CA LEU A 772 -0.53 8.38 34.30
C LEU A 772 0.50 7.79 35.27
N THR A 773 0.21 7.77 36.57
CA THR A 773 1.07 7.13 37.58
C THR A 773 1.10 5.61 37.38
N ASP A 774 -0.05 4.98 37.13
CA ASP A 774 -0.14 3.56 36.83
C ASP A 774 0.64 3.19 35.55
N LEU A 775 0.49 4.00 34.48
CA LEU A 775 1.26 3.83 33.24
C LEU A 775 2.77 4.00 33.47
N GLN A 776 3.18 5.04 34.20
CA GLN A 776 4.60 5.28 34.52
C GLN A 776 5.22 4.12 35.32
N GLY A 777 4.44 3.48 36.19
CA GLY A 777 4.89 2.31 36.94
C GLY A 777 5.08 1.04 36.08
N LYS A 778 4.33 0.92 34.98
CA LYS A 778 4.41 -0.21 34.04
C LYS A 778 5.47 0.00 32.97
N THR A 779 5.49 1.19 32.38
CA THR A 779 6.36 1.56 31.26
C THR A 779 6.90 2.96 31.51
N PRO A 780 8.03 3.09 32.23
CA PRO A 780 8.62 4.39 32.53
C PRO A 780 8.92 5.17 31.25
N HIS A 781 8.37 6.38 31.14
CA HIS A 781 8.58 7.24 29.98
C HIS A 781 8.58 8.71 30.41
N PHE A 782 9.60 9.48 30.00
CA PHE A 782 9.79 10.87 30.45
C PHE A 782 8.60 11.79 30.14
N ASP A 783 7.86 11.52 29.05
CA ASP A 783 6.67 12.30 28.69
C ASP A 783 5.54 12.13 29.72
N LEU A 784 5.39 10.94 30.32
CA LEU A 784 4.40 10.71 31.38
C LEU A 784 4.72 11.54 32.63
N GLU A 785 6.01 11.64 33.00
CA GLU A 785 6.46 12.50 34.09
C GLU A 785 6.17 13.98 33.80
N LYS A 786 6.42 14.44 32.56
CA LYS A 786 6.06 15.79 32.11
C LYS A 786 4.54 16.04 32.24
N LYS A 787 3.68 15.09 31.87
CA LYS A 787 2.23 15.23 32.04
C LYS A 787 1.81 15.26 33.52
N LEU A 788 2.44 14.44 34.36
CA LEU A 788 2.19 14.45 35.82
C LEU A 788 2.58 15.80 36.43
N GLU A 789 3.69 16.39 36.00
CA GLU A 789 4.08 17.75 36.39
C GLU A 789 3.06 18.79 35.96
N MET A 790 2.57 18.74 34.71
CA MET A 790 1.49 19.62 34.25
C MET A 790 0.22 19.51 35.11
N ILE A 791 -0.14 18.31 35.57
CA ILE A 791 -1.28 18.12 36.47
C ILE A 791 -1.03 18.81 37.82
N ARG A 792 0.17 18.65 38.41
CA ARG A 792 0.53 19.33 39.68
C ARG A 792 0.47 20.84 39.53
N GLU A 793 0.99 21.37 38.42
CA GLU A 793 0.89 22.81 38.12
C GLU A 793 -0.56 23.29 38.09
N LEU A 794 -1.47 22.53 37.47
CA LEU A 794 -2.90 22.86 37.43
C LEU A 794 -3.57 22.80 38.80
N GLN A 795 -3.21 21.81 39.62
CA GLN A 795 -3.69 21.68 41.00
C GLN A 795 -3.21 22.86 41.87
N ASP A 796 -2.01 23.39 41.60
CA ASP A 796 -1.45 24.59 42.24
C ASP A 796 -2.03 25.91 41.67
N GLY A 797 -3.00 25.84 40.74
CA GLY A 797 -3.62 27.01 40.12
C GLY A 797 -2.77 27.69 39.03
N LYS A 798 -1.69 27.05 38.56
CA LYS A 798 -0.91 27.52 37.41
C LYS A 798 -1.57 27.07 36.11
N THR A 799 -1.21 27.74 35.01
CA THR A 799 -1.64 27.35 33.65
C THR A 799 -0.43 26.81 32.89
N PRO A 800 -0.21 25.49 32.82
CA PRO A 800 0.87 24.92 32.05
C PRO A 800 0.71 25.26 30.57
N LYS A 801 1.83 25.39 29.86
CA LYS A 801 1.82 25.49 28.40
C LYS A 801 1.40 24.14 27.82
N LEU A 802 0.40 24.14 26.94
CA LEU A 802 0.01 22.93 26.21
C LEU A 802 1.14 22.46 25.28
N PRO A 803 1.33 21.14 25.13
CA PRO A 803 2.17 20.62 24.06
C PRO A 803 1.58 21.00 22.69
N ALA A 804 2.43 21.05 21.67
CA ALA A 804 1.97 21.27 20.29
C ALA A 804 0.97 20.19 19.87
N VAL A 805 0.01 20.53 19.01
CA VAL A 805 -0.93 19.56 18.42
C VAL A 805 -0.18 18.62 17.49
N GLU A 806 -0.44 17.31 17.62
CA GLU A 806 0.21 16.27 16.85
C GLU A 806 -0.81 15.35 16.18
N PHE A 807 -1.15 15.67 14.93
CA PHE A 807 -2.12 14.91 14.12
C PHE A 807 -1.70 13.45 13.87
N VAL A 808 -0.41 13.15 13.86
CA VAL A 808 0.11 11.81 13.55
C VAL A 808 -0.15 10.83 14.69
N THR A 809 0.23 11.20 15.91
CA THR A 809 -0.02 10.37 17.08
C THR A 809 -1.42 10.57 17.64
N VAL A 810 -2.13 11.63 17.23
CA VAL A 810 -3.41 12.05 17.82
C VAL A 810 -3.19 12.46 19.28
N GLU A 811 -2.26 13.38 19.50
CA GLU A 811 -1.94 13.94 20.83
C GLU A 811 -2.01 15.46 20.81
#